data_AF-A0A1A8XJX1-F1
#
_entry.id   AF-A0A1A8XJX1-F1
#
_cell.length_a   1.000
_cell.length_b   1.000
_cell.length_c   1.000
_cell.angle_alpha   90.00
_cell.angle_beta   90.00
_cell.angle_gamma   90.00
#
_symmetry.space_group_name_H-M   'P 1'
#
loop_
_entity.id
_entity.type
_entity.pdbx_description
1 polymer ?
#
loop_
_entity_poly.entity_id
_entity_poly.type
_entity_poly.pdbx_seq_one_letter_code
_entity_poly.pdbx_strand_id
1 'polypeptide(L)'
;MLDVSVQKALQEVFILATGRGANSNEMEMLGGWSGSNGDWAPLIDVVNAYMTDQAAAHGTAATFQTLALNGLGLTLSDSDAAGLAPLIDSGQMKWADVFVIVMNWTDELGQTLDNRAEAAHQFLADLSTAGKSAYFTGSPVNDAVHNLLQGISDSAQSLATGEKGLEALTTRLSASGIKTSVVDGYIAGATVFVDANGDGKFSTGEFSTTTDASGNFLLPATTSGGTLIANGGVDILTGKEFHGAFTAPSGSTVVNPLTTLIENLVAGGASVAGAAASVQQALGLPVDINLLSYDPIAVLADANATTQDKAAALLVERAALKVANIIAIAGSAINASSANIDLLAATGAVTQALAAAMTGGKAIDLADHALLTDRIQVAIATAGASSLIDQASDIASLIAGSNHAAEGAADIRTLAQSAVIAQGNALDALVQAIEGGQGLAGVLASFTGKALTDAIHTAEVGEIVHGQQVPGPGPDPVPEPGPGPDPVPEPGPGPDPVPEPGPGPDPVPEPGPVPDPAPTLTGSHPSDNGTMEFDQGLSLGFSESIYAGTGTLRLYQANGSLVESFDVATGMGGAGGTVAFWNFPGKGGNIYVNPGADLLPGTDYYLQIDPTALKDSTDHSYAGISDNTTLNFKAVDSVPTLSGSDPSDNGTMEFDRNLSLWFSENIHAGTGTLRLYQADGTPVESFDVATGLGGAGGSLSFNGSSVDINPKGDLLPGTDYYLQIDPTALKDSTDHSYAGISDNTTLNFKAVDSVPTLSWSDPSDNGTLEFNRDIGLHFSENIHAGTGTIRLYQADGTVVESFDVATGIGGAGGSVMFQGLSVAVNPQADLLPGTDYYLQIDPTALKDSTDHSYAGISDNTTLNFKAVDSVPTLNGSNPSDNGTMEVDQSLSLYFSENIHAGTGTIRLYQADGTVVESFNVATGVGEAGGSLSFNGSSVLLNPKADLLPGTDYYCVFHAIVTGDFTKA
;
A
#
# COMPACT_ATOMS: atom_id res chain seq x y z
N MET A 1 30.32 -7.55 7.30
CA MET A 1 29.14 -6.88 7.88
C MET A 1 29.44 -5.40 7.90
N LEU A 2 28.53 -4.59 7.36
CA LEU A 2 28.66 -3.14 7.34
C LEU A 2 28.68 -2.59 8.77
N ASP A 3 29.28 -1.40 8.94
CA ASP A 3 29.20 -0.68 10.21
C ASP A 3 27.75 -0.27 10.49
N VAL A 4 27.34 -0.24 11.77
CA VAL A 4 25.97 0.11 12.17
C VAL A 4 25.58 1.52 11.71
N SER A 5 26.53 2.46 11.70
CA SER A 5 26.28 3.81 11.18
C SER A 5 25.97 3.81 9.68
N VAL A 6 26.66 2.96 8.90
CA VAL A 6 26.40 2.79 7.46
C VAL A 6 25.04 2.14 7.24
N GLN A 7 24.66 1.14 8.04
CA GLN A 7 23.35 0.51 7.92
C GLN A 7 22.20 1.48 8.21
N LYS A 8 22.36 2.38 9.17
CA LYS A 8 21.36 3.42 9.47
C LYS A 8 21.26 4.44 8.33
N ALA A 9 22.39 4.92 7.81
CA ALA A 9 22.39 5.80 6.63
C ALA A 9 21.70 5.17 5.41
N LEU A 10 21.88 3.86 5.19
CA LEU A 10 21.16 3.14 4.13
C LEU A 10 19.65 3.05 4.37
N GLN A 11 19.22 2.91 5.63
CA GLN A 11 17.81 2.98 5.99
C GLN A 11 17.25 4.39 5.77
N GLU A 12 17.99 5.46 6.08
CA GLU A 12 17.56 6.84 5.81
C GLU A 12 17.31 7.06 4.32
N VAL A 13 18.24 6.61 3.46
CA VAL A 13 18.07 6.66 2.00
C VAL A 13 16.82 5.91 1.57
N PHE A 14 16.64 4.67 2.04
CA PHE A 14 15.51 3.85 1.63
C PHE A 14 14.16 4.39 2.13
N ILE A 15 14.12 4.92 3.35
CA ILE A 15 12.93 5.55 3.94
C ILE A 15 12.59 6.85 3.20
N LEU A 16 13.56 7.70 2.85
CA LEU A 16 13.30 8.89 2.03
C LEU A 16 12.68 8.54 0.68
N ALA A 17 13.20 7.50 0.02
CA ALA A 17 12.74 7.07 -1.30
C ALA A 17 11.39 6.36 -1.29
N THR A 18 11.09 5.56 -0.24
CA THR A 18 9.97 4.61 -0.26
C THR A 18 8.98 4.78 0.89
N GLY A 19 9.37 5.49 1.96
CA GLY A 19 8.60 5.65 3.19
C GLY A 19 8.66 4.46 4.15
N ARG A 20 9.19 3.31 3.75
CA ARG A 20 9.31 2.14 4.62
C ARG A 20 10.77 1.80 4.90
N GLY A 21 11.00 0.94 5.88
CA GLY A 21 12.31 0.34 6.11
C GLY A 21 12.65 -0.70 5.03
N ALA A 22 13.94 -0.80 4.70
CA ALA A 22 14.47 -1.84 3.83
C ALA A 22 14.48 -3.19 4.55
N ASN A 23 14.19 -4.27 3.83
CA ASN A 23 14.38 -5.65 4.30
C ASN A 23 15.85 -6.10 4.20
N SER A 24 16.18 -7.31 4.66
CA SER A 24 17.57 -7.79 4.67
C SER A 24 18.21 -7.89 3.27
N ASN A 25 17.45 -8.29 2.25
CA ASN A 25 17.96 -8.40 0.88
C ASN A 25 18.18 -7.02 0.27
N GLU A 26 17.24 -6.10 0.49
CA GLU A 26 17.35 -4.70 0.06
C GLU A 26 18.55 -4.02 0.74
N MET A 27 18.77 -4.26 2.03
CA MET A 27 19.94 -3.77 2.75
C MET A 27 21.26 -4.35 2.22
N GLU A 28 21.28 -5.60 1.78
CA GLU A 28 22.44 -6.20 1.14
C GLU A 28 22.71 -5.58 -0.22
N MET A 29 21.67 -5.34 -1.03
CA MET A 29 21.77 -4.64 -2.32
C MET A 29 22.28 -3.20 -2.16
N LEU A 30 21.64 -2.42 -1.28
CA LEU A 30 22.05 -1.06 -0.93
C LEU A 30 23.48 -1.03 -0.36
N GLY A 31 23.83 -2.04 0.42
CA GLY A 31 25.17 -2.27 0.96
C GLY A 31 26.22 -2.47 -0.14
N GLY A 32 25.87 -3.18 -1.21
CA GLY A 32 26.72 -3.34 -2.40
C GLY A 32 27.00 -2.00 -3.09
N TRP A 33 26.04 -1.07 -3.05
CA TRP A 33 26.14 0.24 -3.71
C TRP A 33 26.82 1.33 -2.88
N SER A 34 27.03 1.13 -1.57
CA SER A 34 27.76 2.09 -0.71
C SER A 34 29.28 1.97 -0.76
N GLY A 35 29.79 1.07 -1.62
CA GLY A 35 31.21 0.92 -1.95
C GLY A 35 32.10 0.47 -0.78
N SER A 36 33.39 0.26 -1.07
CA SER A 36 34.41 0.04 -0.02
C SER A 36 35.10 1.37 0.30
N ASN A 37 35.24 1.71 1.59
CA ASN A 37 35.87 2.95 2.09
C ASN A 37 35.05 4.25 1.94
N GLY A 38 33.72 4.17 1.85
CA GLY A 38 32.84 5.35 1.82
C GLY A 38 32.67 5.99 0.44
N ASP A 39 32.79 5.18 -0.61
CA ASP A 39 32.45 5.57 -1.98
C ASP A 39 30.96 5.34 -2.24
N TRP A 40 30.18 6.40 -2.11
CA TRP A 40 28.71 6.39 -2.24
C TRP A 40 28.22 6.65 -3.67
N ALA A 41 29.12 6.82 -4.65
CA ALA A 41 28.76 7.14 -6.03
C ALA A 41 27.74 6.15 -6.65
N PRO A 42 27.85 4.81 -6.46
CA PRO A 42 26.87 3.90 -7.04
C PRO A 42 25.47 4.07 -6.45
N LEU A 43 25.38 4.32 -5.14
CA LEU A 43 24.09 4.56 -4.48
C LEU A 43 23.49 5.90 -4.96
N ILE A 44 24.31 6.92 -5.16
CA ILE A 44 23.91 8.23 -5.70
C ILE A 44 23.22 8.08 -7.06
N ASP A 45 23.79 7.28 -7.97
CA ASP A 45 23.22 7.05 -9.30
C ASP A 45 21.87 6.32 -9.24
N VAL A 46 21.77 5.28 -8.40
CA VAL A 46 20.52 4.53 -8.21
C VAL A 46 19.42 5.45 -7.64
N VAL A 47 19.74 6.28 -6.65
CA VAL A 47 18.80 7.25 -6.08
C VAL A 47 18.33 8.23 -7.15
N ASN A 48 19.25 8.78 -7.95
CA ASN A 48 18.91 9.69 -9.03
C ASN A 48 17.98 9.06 -10.07
N ALA A 49 18.28 7.85 -10.53
CA ALA A 49 17.46 7.14 -11.50
C ALA A 49 16.07 6.83 -10.94
N TYR A 50 15.99 6.20 -9.76
CA TYR A 50 14.73 5.82 -9.14
C TYR A 50 13.82 7.03 -8.90
N MET A 51 14.35 8.11 -8.32
CA MET A 51 13.55 9.29 -8.02
C MET A 51 13.15 10.06 -9.29
N THR A 52 13.95 10.00 -10.35
CA THR A 52 13.57 10.54 -11.67
C THR A 52 12.39 9.78 -12.26
N ASP A 53 12.36 8.45 -12.13
CA ASP A 53 11.22 7.63 -12.56
C ASP A 53 9.97 7.95 -11.74
N GLN A 54 10.10 8.14 -10.42
CA GLN A 54 8.99 8.59 -9.57
C GLN A 54 8.47 9.98 -10.00
N ALA A 55 9.37 10.92 -10.28
CA ALA A 55 9.02 12.25 -10.76
C ALA A 55 8.35 12.23 -12.14
N ALA A 56 8.74 11.32 -13.02
CA ALA A 56 8.10 11.13 -14.32
C ALA A 56 6.68 10.55 -14.17
N ALA A 57 6.46 9.64 -13.21
CA ALA A 57 5.17 9.00 -12.97
C ALA A 57 4.17 9.91 -12.24
N HIS A 58 4.62 10.67 -11.25
CA HIS A 58 3.75 11.40 -10.32
C HIS A 58 3.90 12.92 -10.38
N GLY A 59 4.95 13.42 -11.06
CA GLY A 59 5.33 14.83 -11.07
C GLY A 59 6.35 15.16 -9.98
N THR A 60 7.30 16.03 -10.30
CA THR A 60 8.41 16.44 -9.42
C THR A 60 7.92 17.05 -8.10
N ALA A 61 6.91 17.92 -8.14
CA ALA A 61 6.34 18.53 -6.93
C ALA A 61 5.69 17.49 -6.00
N ALA A 62 4.90 16.56 -6.54
CA ALA A 62 4.29 15.47 -5.78
C ALA A 62 5.36 14.52 -5.22
N THR A 63 6.47 14.33 -5.93
CA THR A 63 7.60 13.53 -5.47
C THR A 63 8.30 14.19 -4.27
N PHE A 64 8.46 15.52 -4.27
CA PHE A 64 8.93 16.25 -3.09
C PHE A 64 7.98 16.13 -1.90
N GLN A 65 6.66 16.23 -2.12
CA GLN A 65 5.66 16.04 -1.06
C GLN A 65 5.77 14.63 -0.45
N THR A 66 5.92 13.62 -1.31
CA THR A 66 6.05 12.21 -0.91
C THR A 66 7.33 11.99 -0.09
N LEU A 67 8.47 12.47 -0.58
CA LEU A 67 9.76 12.37 0.13
C LEU A 67 9.71 13.05 1.51
N ALA A 68 9.16 14.27 1.58
CA ALA A 68 9.04 15.02 2.83
C ALA A 68 8.13 14.29 3.84
N LEU A 69 7.03 13.71 3.37
CA LEU A 69 6.13 12.93 4.22
C LEU A 69 6.79 11.62 4.69
N ASN A 70 7.51 10.93 3.80
CA ASN A 70 8.14 9.63 4.02
C ASN A 70 9.34 9.69 4.98
N GLY A 71 10.26 10.63 4.76
CA GLY A 71 11.45 10.76 5.61
C GLY A 71 11.17 11.55 6.89
N LEU A 72 10.43 12.65 6.76
CA LEU A 72 10.42 13.72 7.76
C LEU A 72 9.07 13.86 8.48
N GLY A 73 8.04 13.11 8.06
CA GLY A 73 6.67 13.29 8.54
C GLY A 73 6.08 14.66 8.20
N LEU A 74 6.67 15.39 7.24
CA LEU A 74 6.29 16.75 6.90
C LEU A 74 5.28 16.76 5.74
N THR A 75 4.10 17.34 5.97
CA THR A 75 3.15 17.61 4.88
C THR A 75 3.50 18.94 4.21
N LEU A 76 4.13 18.87 3.04
CA LEU A 76 4.55 20.04 2.27
C LEU A 76 3.37 20.63 1.48
N SER A 77 3.16 21.95 1.54
CA SER A 77 2.08 22.60 0.79
C SER A 77 2.34 22.56 -0.72
N ASP A 78 1.29 22.63 -1.53
CA ASP A 78 1.41 22.65 -2.99
C ASP A 78 2.30 23.82 -3.48
N SER A 79 2.20 24.99 -2.83
CA SER A 79 3.03 26.14 -3.19
C SER A 79 4.49 25.93 -2.85
N ASP A 80 4.80 25.30 -1.72
CA ASP A 80 6.18 25.04 -1.32
C ASP A 80 6.78 23.97 -2.25
N ALA A 81 6.07 22.88 -2.49
CA ALA A 81 6.49 21.81 -3.40
C ALA A 81 6.70 22.32 -4.84
N ALA A 82 5.80 23.17 -5.34
CA ALA A 82 5.95 23.81 -6.65
C ALA A 82 7.12 24.79 -6.71
N GLY A 83 7.54 25.36 -5.57
CA GLY A 83 8.75 26.16 -5.46
C GLY A 83 10.04 25.34 -5.60
N LEU A 84 10.01 24.05 -5.24
CA LEU A 84 11.16 23.15 -5.28
C LEU A 84 11.33 22.45 -6.62
N ALA A 85 10.22 22.05 -7.25
CA ALA A 85 10.23 21.26 -8.47
C ALA A 85 11.12 21.83 -9.61
N PRO A 86 11.15 23.15 -9.89
CA PRO A 86 12.00 23.70 -10.93
C PRO A 86 13.50 23.42 -10.76
N LEU A 87 13.98 23.18 -9.53
CA LEU A 87 15.38 22.88 -9.26
C LEU A 87 15.80 21.54 -9.90
N ILE A 88 14.94 20.53 -9.78
CA ILE A 88 15.17 19.23 -10.41
C ILE A 88 14.88 19.31 -11.92
N ASP A 89 13.74 19.90 -12.31
CA ASP A 89 13.30 19.93 -13.71
C ASP A 89 14.26 20.67 -14.64
N SER A 90 14.97 21.67 -14.12
CA SER A 90 15.97 22.43 -14.87
C SER A 90 17.37 21.79 -14.86
N GLY A 91 17.55 20.68 -14.12
CA GLY A 91 18.86 20.06 -13.90
C GLY A 91 19.77 20.86 -12.96
N GLN A 92 19.24 21.88 -12.28
CA GLN A 92 19.99 22.67 -11.31
C GLN A 92 20.37 21.86 -10.07
N MET A 93 19.64 20.78 -9.78
CA MET A 93 19.87 19.87 -8.66
C MET A 93 19.52 18.44 -9.09
N LYS A 94 20.27 17.44 -8.62
CA LYS A 94 19.95 16.01 -8.77
C LYS A 94 19.21 15.53 -7.51
N TRP A 95 18.46 14.43 -7.58
CA TRP A 95 17.74 13.89 -6.42
C TRP A 95 18.65 13.44 -5.28
N ALA A 96 19.83 12.91 -5.59
CA ALA A 96 20.82 12.53 -4.59
C ALA A 96 21.31 13.74 -3.78
N ASP A 97 21.39 14.94 -4.38
CA ASP A 97 21.73 16.16 -3.65
C ASP A 97 20.68 16.46 -2.57
N VAL A 98 19.40 16.27 -2.89
CA VAL A 98 18.27 16.41 -1.94
C VAL A 98 18.46 15.46 -0.76
N PHE A 99 18.80 14.20 -1.01
CA PHE A 99 18.97 13.18 0.04
C PHE A 99 20.15 13.52 0.95
N VAL A 100 21.31 13.84 0.36
CA VAL A 100 22.52 14.21 1.12
C VAL A 100 22.25 15.43 2.00
N ILE A 101 21.52 16.43 1.50
CA ILE A 101 21.19 17.61 2.31
C ILE A 101 20.28 17.22 3.48
N VAL A 102 19.20 16.48 3.22
CA VAL A 102 18.21 16.11 4.24
C VAL A 102 18.81 15.20 5.32
N MET A 103 19.62 14.21 4.94
CA MET A 103 20.31 13.32 5.90
C MET A 103 21.33 14.04 6.78
N ASN A 104 21.85 15.19 6.34
CA ASN A 104 22.80 15.98 7.13
C ASN A 104 22.11 17.00 8.05
N TRP A 105 20.78 17.04 8.09
CA TRP A 105 20.08 17.91 9.03
C TRP A 105 20.24 17.40 10.45
N THR A 106 20.57 18.32 11.36
CA THR A 106 20.76 18.00 12.79
C THR A 106 19.64 18.56 13.68
N ASP A 107 18.54 19.00 13.07
CA ASP A 107 17.37 19.54 13.77
C ASP A 107 16.29 18.48 13.98
N GLU A 108 15.08 18.87 14.41
CA GLU A 108 14.01 17.92 14.69
C GLU A 108 13.57 17.07 13.47
N LEU A 109 13.64 17.59 12.25
CA LEU A 109 13.26 16.81 11.06
C LEU A 109 14.35 15.80 10.69
N GLY A 110 15.62 16.20 10.78
CA GLY A 110 16.74 15.27 10.65
C GLY A 110 16.67 14.19 11.72
N GLN A 111 16.46 14.58 12.98
CA GLN A 111 16.28 13.63 14.10
C GLN A 111 15.08 12.70 13.91
N THR A 112 14.01 13.16 13.24
CA THR A 112 12.87 12.31 12.87
C THR A 112 13.30 11.21 11.90
N LEU A 113 14.06 11.56 10.86
CA LEU A 113 14.61 10.62 9.90
C LEU A 113 15.57 9.63 10.58
N ASP A 114 16.49 10.13 11.43
CA ASP A 114 17.42 9.30 12.22
C ASP A 114 16.66 8.30 13.10
N ASN A 115 15.61 8.75 13.80
CA ASN A 115 14.81 7.89 14.67
C ASN A 115 14.06 6.82 13.87
N ARG A 116 13.55 7.16 12.68
CA ARG A 116 12.90 6.18 11.79
C ARG A 116 13.90 5.15 11.27
N ALA A 117 15.11 5.58 10.90
CA ALA A 117 16.18 4.70 10.47
C ALA A 117 16.68 3.78 11.59
N GLU A 118 16.78 4.30 12.83
CA GLU A 118 17.07 3.51 14.03
C GLU A 118 16.03 2.40 14.22
N ALA A 119 14.75 2.76 14.22
CA ALA A 119 13.67 1.80 14.43
C ALA A 119 13.62 0.73 13.32
N ALA A 120 13.83 1.11 12.06
CA ALA A 120 13.90 0.18 10.94
C ALA A 120 15.11 -0.79 11.07
N HIS A 121 16.28 -0.26 11.44
CA HIS A 121 17.46 -1.07 11.70
C HIS A 121 17.22 -2.05 12.87
N GLN A 122 16.65 -1.58 13.98
CA GLN A 122 16.34 -2.41 15.14
C GLN A 122 15.32 -3.50 14.81
N PHE A 123 14.30 -3.18 14.01
CA PHE A 123 13.32 -4.17 13.54
C PHE A 123 13.96 -5.31 12.74
N LEU A 124 14.94 -5.03 11.87
CA LEU A 124 15.68 -6.09 11.18
C LEU A 124 16.49 -6.97 12.14
N ALA A 125 17.07 -6.38 13.18
CA ALA A 125 17.78 -7.12 14.21
C ALA A 125 16.83 -8.03 15.01
N ASP A 126 15.63 -7.55 15.32
CA ASP A 126 14.60 -8.32 16.02
C ASP A 126 14.07 -9.47 15.16
N LEU A 127 13.81 -9.21 13.87
CA LEU A 127 13.44 -10.25 12.90
C LEU A 127 14.54 -11.31 12.76
N SER A 128 15.81 -10.91 12.66
CA SER A 128 16.92 -11.85 12.59
C SER A 128 17.03 -12.69 13.87
N THR A 129 16.86 -12.06 15.04
CA THR A 129 16.89 -12.75 16.33
C THR A 129 15.74 -13.75 16.46
N ALA A 130 14.56 -13.41 15.93
CA ALA A 130 13.40 -14.28 15.90
C ALA A 130 13.44 -15.35 14.78
N GLY A 131 14.43 -15.32 13.87
CA GLY A 131 14.49 -16.20 12.70
C GLY A 131 13.40 -15.92 11.66
N LYS A 132 12.97 -14.65 11.55
CA LYS A 132 11.84 -14.18 10.73
C LYS A 132 12.23 -13.20 9.62
N SER A 133 13.52 -13.00 9.33
CA SER A 133 13.97 -12.05 8.29
C SER A 133 13.31 -12.26 6.92
N ALA A 134 13.06 -13.51 6.53
CA ALA A 134 12.38 -13.85 5.27
C ALA A 134 10.88 -13.47 5.24
N TYR A 135 10.27 -13.13 6.38
CA TYR A 135 8.86 -12.78 6.47
C TYR A 135 8.60 -11.28 6.25
N PHE A 136 9.66 -10.48 6.14
CA PHE A 136 9.54 -9.07 5.76
C PHE A 136 9.47 -8.94 4.23
N THR A 137 8.31 -9.32 3.69
CA THR A 137 8.02 -9.30 2.26
C THR A 137 6.53 -9.08 2.03
N GLY A 138 6.16 -8.58 0.84
CA GLY A 138 4.77 -8.38 0.45
C GLY A 138 4.15 -7.06 0.89
N SER A 139 3.10 -6.62 0.18
CA SER A 139 2.47 -5.30 0.40
C SER A 139 1.97 -5.11 1.84
N PRO A 140 1.24 -6.06 2.46
CA PRO A 140 0.69 -5.82 3.79
C PRO A 140 1.76 -5.63 4.86
N VAL A 141 2.91 -6.32 4.73
CA VAL A 141 4.02 -6.19 5.69
C VAL A 141 4.76 -4.88 5.45
N ASN A 142 4.99 -4.52 4.19
CA ASN A 142 5.58 -3.25 3.80
C ASN A 142 4.76 -2.06 4.31
N ASP A 143 3.45 -2.11 4.14
CA ASP A 143 2.52 -1.07 4.59
C ASP A 143 2.46 -1.00 6.13
N ALA A 144 2.50 -2.14 6.82
CA ALA A 144 2.54 -2.17 8.28
C ALA A 144 3.82 -1.50 8.82
N VAL A 145 4.98 -1.80 8.23
CA VAL A 145 6.25 -1.16 8.61
C VAL A 145 6.23 0.32 8.27
N HIS A 146 5.75 0.72 7.09
CA HIS A 146 5.57 2.12 6.71
C HIS A 146 4.74 2.87 7.76
N ASN A 147 3.55 2.36 8.08
CA ASN A 147 2.65 3.00 9.04
C ASN A 147 3.25 3.14 10.44
N LEU A 148 4.03 2.14 10.89
CA LEU A 148 4.70 2.19 12.19
C LEU A 148 5.82 3.25 12.20
N LEU A 149 6.63 3.33 11.14
CA LEU A 149 7.69 4.33 11.01
C LEU A 149 7.12 5.75 10.89
N GLN A 150 5.99 5.91 10.19
CA GLN A 150 5.35 7.22 10.03
C GLN A 150 4.87 7.82 11.36
N GLY A 151 4.64 7.00 12.39
CA GLY A 151 4.30 7.45 13.75
C GLY A 151 5.50 7.93 14.59
N ILE A 152 6.73 7.79 14.08
CA ILE A 152 7.96 8.19 14.78
C ILE A 152 8.31 9.63 14.41
N SER A 153 8.54 10.46 15.43
CA SER A 153 9.02 11.85 15.35
C SER A 153 10.44 11.99 15.89
N ASP A 154 10.92 13.22 16.01
CA ASP A 154 12.16 13.63 16.70
C ASP A 154 12.24 13.20 18.18
N SER A 155 11.11 12.92 18.82
CA SER A 155 11.07 12.67 20.26
C SER A 155 11.44 11.23 20.64
N ALA A 156 12.24 11.07 21.69
CA ALA A 156 12.63 9.76 22.21
C ALA A 156 11.44 8.88 22.63
N GLN A 157 10.33 9.49 23.06
CA GLN A 157 9.11 8.76 23.40
C GLN A 157 8.46 8.15 22.15
N SER A 158 8.36 8.91 21.05
CA SER A 158 7.80 8.40 19.79
C SER A 158 8.64 7.26 19.20
N LEU A 159 9.97 7.34 19.28
CA LEU A 159 10.89 6.26 18.91
C LEU A 159 10.60 4.99 19.71
N ALA A 160 10.58 5.09 21.05
CA ALA A 160 10.34 3.94 21.91
C ALA A 160 8.96 3.29 21.67
N THR A 161 7.95 4.09 21.33
CA THR A 161 6.63 3.59 20.91
C THR A 161 6.70 2.87 19.57
N GLY A 162 7.35 3.46 18.57
CA GLY A 162 7.49 2.87 17.24
C GLY A 162 8.22 1.52 17.28
N GLU A 163 9.31 1.44 18.04
CA GLU A 163 10.07 0.21 18.28
C GLU A 163 9.20 -0.88 18.92
N LYS A 164 8.42 -0.55 19.97
CA LYS A 164 7.47 -1.50 20.57
C LYS A 164 6.42 -2.00 19.57
N GLY A 165 5.95 -1.12 18.69
CA GLY A 165 5.02 -1.49 17.63
C GLY A 165 5.64 -2.46 16.61
N LEU A 166 6.89 -2.22 16.22
CA LEU A 166 7.67 -3.10 15.33
C LEU A 166 8.02 -4.45 16.00
N GLU A 167 8.29 -4.46 17.31
CA GLU A 167 8.46 -5.68 18.11
C GLU A 167 7.15 -6.50 18.14
N ALA A 168 6.01 -5.83 18.35
CA ALA A 168 4.70 -6.47 18.29
C ALA A 168 4.43 -7.06 16.89
N LEU A 169 4.77 -6.33 15.82
CA LEU A 169 4.67 -6.82 14.44
C LEU A 169 5.56 -8.05 14.22
N THR A 170 6.80 -8.05 14.73
CA THR A 170 7.69 -9.22 14.71
C THR A 170 7.03 -10.45 15.31
N THR A 171 6.28 -10.29 16.40
CA THR A 171 5.54 -11.39 17.03
C THR A 171 4.38 -11.89 16.16
N ARG A 172 3.68 -10.99 15.45
CA ARG A 172 2.54 -11.31 14.59
C ARG A 172 2.91 -11.91 13.23
N LEU A 173 4.16 -11.74 12.78
CA LEU A 173 4.64 -12.26 11.50
C LEU A 173 4.85 -13.79 11.52
N SER A 174 4.50 -14.43 10.41
CA SER A 174 4.72 -15.85 10.13
C SER A 174 5.04 -16.06 8.65
N ALA A 175 5.49 -17.26 8.28
CA ALA A 175 5.73 -17.62 6.87
C ALA A 175 4.48 -17.47 5.99
N SER A 176 3.28 -17.53 6.59
CA SER A 176 2.01 -17.45 5.88
C SER A 176 1.41 -16.03 5.86
N GLY A 177 2.08 -15.03 6.45
CA GLY A 177 1.62 -13.65 6.50
C GLY A 177 1.53 -13.07 7.92
N ILE A 178 0.71 -12.03 8.08
CA ILE A 178 0.53 -11.28 9.32
C ILE A 178 -0.69 -11.79 10.06
N LYS A 179 -0.55 -12.13 11.34
CA LYS A 179 -1.71 -12.38 12.22
C LYS A 179 -2.40 -11.05 12.55
N THR A 180 -3.67 -10.94 12.23
CA THR A 180 -4.51 -9.75 12.38
C THR A 180 -5.75 -10.08 13.23
N SER A 181 -6.46 -9.07 13.71
CA SER A 181 -7.63 -9.28 14.58
C SER A 181 -8.74 -8.28 14.29
N VAL A 182 -10.00 -8.69 14.41
CA VAL A 182 -11.16 -7.79 14.41
C VAL A 182 -11.62 -7.59 15.85
N VAL A 183 -11.70 -6.33 16.31
CA VAL A 183 -11.83 -5.98 17.73
C VAL A 183 -12.89 -4.89 17.96
N ASP A 184 -13.97 -5.23 18.66
CA ASP A 184 -14.99 -4.36 19.30
C ASP A 184 -15.29 -4.84 20.75
N GLY A 185 -14.38 -5.67 21.27
CA GLY A 185 -14.73 -7.01 21.72
C GLY A 185 -14.42 -7.99 20.58
N TYR A 186 -13.49 -8.92 20.79
CA TYR A 186 -13.02 -9.80 19.70
C TYR A 186 -14.22 -10.40 18.94
N ILE A 187 -14.26 -10.25 17.61
CA ILE A 187 -15.42 -10.66 16.81
C ILE A 187 -15.14 -12.01 16.16
N ALA A 188 -15.83 -13.06 16.62
CA ALA A 188 -15.70 -14.41 16.09
C ALA A 188 -16.59 -14.63 14.85
N GLY A 189 -16.04 -15.28 13.82
CA GLY A 189 -16.77 -15.62 12.60
C GLY A 189 -17.16 -14.43 11.72
N ALA A 190 -16.51 -13.28 11.90
CA ALA A 190 -16.65 -12.14 10.99
C ALA A 190 -16.05 -12.49 9.63
N THR A 191 -16.72 -12.07 8.55
CA THR A 191 -16.12 -12.11 7.21
C THR A 191 -15.21 -10.91 7.07
N VAL A 192 -13.99 -11.15 6.59
CA VAL A 192 -12.98 -10.13 6.32
C VAL A 192 -12.57 -10.22 4.87
N PHE A 193 -12.44 -9.09 4.19
CA PHE A 193 -11.86 -9.03 2.85
C PHE A 193 -10.99 -7.78 2.66
N VAL A 194 -10.13 -7.81 1.66
CA VAL A 194 -9.33 -6.64 1.22
C VAL A 194 -10.00 -6.06 0.00
N ASP A 195 -10.50 -4.84 0.13
CA ASP A 195 -10.97 -4.01 -0.97
C ASP A 195 -9.75 -3.39 -1.68
N ALA A 196 -9.25 -4.10 -2.68
CA ALA A 196 -8.05 -3.71 -3.42
C ALA A 196 -8.36 -2.72 -4.55
N ASN A 197 -9.61 -2.69 -5.02
CA ASN A 197 -10.04 -1.82 -6.11
C ASN A 197 -10.71 -0.52 -5.62
N GLY A 198 -10.99 -0.40 -4.32
CA GLY A 198 -11.56 0.78 -3.67
C GLY A 198 -13.05 0.97 -3.92
N ASP A 199 -13.80 -0.07 -4.28
CA ASP A 199 -15.24 0.00 -4.56
C ASP A 199 -16.12 -0.28 -3.33
N GLY A 200 -15.51 -0.63 -2.20
CA GLY A 200 -16.14 -0.91 -0.93
C GLY A 200 -16.88 -2.25 -0.88
N LYS A 201 -16.71 -3.13 -1.86
CA LYS A 201 -17.42 -4.41 -1.97
C LYS A 201 -16.44 -5.54 -2.25
N PHE A 202 -16.77 -6.71 -1.73
CA PHE A 202 -16.03 -7.90 -2.10
C PHE A 202 -16.21 -8.19 -3.60
N SER A 203 -15.11 -8.08 -4.34
CA SER A 203 -15.02 -8.35 -5.77
C SER A 203 -14.28 -9.65 -6.05
N THR A 204 -14.61 -10.31 -7.17
CA THR A 204 -13.92 -11.54 -7.57
C THR A 204 -12.43 -11.28 -7.76
N GLY A 205 -11.58 -12.07 -7.10
CA GLY A 205 -10.13 -11.92 -7.10
C GLY A 205 -9.56 -11.20 -5.88
N GLU A 206 -10.40 -10.62 -5.04
CA GLU A 206 -9.98 -10.03 -3.76
C GLU A 206 -9.78 -11.11 -2.68
N PHE A 207 -8.88 -10.83 -1.75
CA PHE A 207 -8.66 -11.72 -0.61
C PHE A 207 -9.86 -11.68 0.34
N SER A 208 -10.33 -12.85 0.80
CA SER A 208 -11.31 -12.95 1.87
C SER A 208 -11.05 -14.14 2.79
N THR A 209 -11.43 -14.00 4.06
CA THR A 209 -11.35 -15.03 5.10
C THR A 209 -12.42 -14.78 6.16
N THR A 210 -12.54 -15.70 7.12
CA THR A 210 -13.33 -15.48 8.35
C THR A 210 -12.43 -15.44 9.58
N THR A 211 -12.83 -14.70 10.61
CA THR A 211 -12.13 -14.70 11.91
C THR A 211 -12.37 -15.99 12.69
N ASP A 212 -11.37 -16.40 13.47
CA ASP A 212 -11.45 -17.54 14.38
C ASP A 212 -12.28 -17.23 15.65
N ALA A 213 -12.40 -18.21 16.55
CA ALA A 213 -13.14 -18.08 17.80
C ALA A 213 -12.56 -17.04 18.78
N SER A 214 -11.39 -16.46 18.49
CA SER A 214 -10.74 -15.39 19.25
C SER A 214 -10.65 -14.10 18.44
N GLY A 215 -11.41 -13.99 17.34
CA GLY A 215 -11.44 -12.82 16.47
C GLY A 215 -10.19 -12.60 15.63
N ASN A 216 -9.30 -13.58 15.52
CA ASN A 216 -8.09 -13.47 14.72
C ASN A 216 -8.29 -13.99 13.30
N PHE A 217 -7.55 -13.43 12.36
CA PHE A 217 -7.39 -13.98 11.02
C PHE A 217 -5.92 -13.86 10.59
N LEU A 218 -5.60 -14.48 9.46
CA LEU A 218 -4.28 -14.39 8.85
C LEU A 218 -4.43 -13.60 7.55
N LEU A 219 -3.65 -12.53 7.40
CA LEU A 219 -3.54 -11.77 6.17
C LEU A 219 -2.27 -12.21 5.43
N PRO A 220 -2.39 -12.91 4.28
CA PRO A 220 -1.24 -13.38 3.51
C PRO A 220 -0.35 -12.23 3.06
N ALA A 221 0.97 -12.45 3.04
CA ALA A 221 1.94 -11.47 2.52
C ALA A 221 1.75 -11.19 1.02
N THR A 222 1.19 -12.14 0.27
CA THR A 222 0.93 -12.04 -1.17
C THR A 222 -0.34 -11.25 -1.50
N THR A 223 -1.14 -10.89 -0.51
CA THR A 223 -2.37 -10.11 -0.75
C THR A 223 -2.01 -8.73 -1.27
N SER A 224 -2.69 -8.29 -2.32
CA SER A 224 -2.59 -6.92 -2.82
C SER A 224 -2.96 -5.92 -1.70
N GLY A 225 -2.31 -4.76 -1.67
CA GLY A 225 -2.69 -3.70 -0.73
C GLY A 225 -4.13 -3.23 -0.97
N GLY A 226 -4.78 -2.70 0.07
CA GLY A 226 -6.16 -2.22 0.01
C GLY A 226 -6.79 -2.04 1.39
N THR A 227 -8.02 -1.56 1.41
CA THR A 227 -8.78 -1.34 2.65
C THR A 227 -9.23 -2.68 3.20
N LEU A 228 -8.92 -2.97 4.47
CA LEU A 228 -9.47 -4.14 5.16
C LEU A 228 -10.90 -3.84 5.56
N ILE A 229 -11.85 -4.71 5.21
CA ILE A 229 -13.26 -4.58 5.57
C ILE A 229 -13.69 -5.83 6.34
N ALA A 230 -14.26 -5.65 7.53
CA ALA A 230 -14.80 -6.72 8.36
C ALA A 230 -16.29 -6.50 8.67
N ASN A 231 -17.12 -7.53 8.44
CA ASN A 231 -18.55 -7.49 8.74
C ASN A 231 -19.10 -8.84 9.22
N GLY A 232 -20.24 -8.79 9.91
CA GLY A 232 -20.88 -9.96 10.52
C GLY A 232 -20.05 -10.60 11.64
N GLY A 233 -20.44 -11.81 12.05
CA GLY A 233 -19.86 -12.49 13.19
C GLY A 233 -20.53 -12.15 14.52
N VAL A 234 -19.95 -12.63 15.61
CA VAL A 234 -20.44 -12.45 16.98
C VAL A 234 -19.36 -11.78 17.80
N ASP A 235 -19.68 -10.64 18.38
CA ASP A 235 -18.82 -10.03 19.39
C ASP A 235 -18.83 -10.93 20.64
N ILE A 236 -17.67 -11.48 20.97
CA ILE A 236 -17.51 -12.43 22.09
C ILE A 236 -17.74 -11.71 23.43
N LEU A 237 -17.47 -10.40 23.51
CA LEU A 237 -17.63 -9.60 24.73
C LEU A 237 -19.10 -9.47 25.12
N THR A 238 -19.98 -9.30 24.14
CA THR A 238 -21.43 -9.14 24.35
C THR A 238 -22.22 -10.43 24.12
N GLY A 239 -21.66 -11.39 23.39
CA GLY A 239 -22.37 -12.59 22.92
C GLY A 239 -23.48 -12.26 21.90
N LYS A 240 -23.39 -11.11 21.23
CA LYS A 240 -24.38 -10.61 20.27
C LYS A 240 -23.80 -10.57 18.85
N GLU A 241 -24.70 -10.62 17.87
CA GLU A 241 -24.32 -10.45 16.48
C GLU A 241 -23.74 -9.04 16.27
N PHE A 242 -22.65 -8.96 15.51
CA PHE A 242 -22.05 -7.68 15.14
C PHE A 242 -22.87 -7.03 14.02
N HIS A 243 -23.55 -5.93 14.33
CA HIS A 243 -24.44 -5.19 13.42
C HIS A 243 -23.76 -3.98 12.75
N GLY A 244 -22.49 -4.13 12.35
CA GLY A 244 -21.70 -3.07 11.75
C GLY A 244 -20.78 -3.55 10.63
N ALA A 245 -19.98 -2.61 10.13
CA ALA A 245 -18.80 -2.90 9.34
C ALA A 245 -17.64 -2.06 9.88
N PHE A 246 -16.50 -2.68 10.06
CA PHE A 246 -15.27 -1.98 10.39
C PHE A 246 -14.33 -2.00 9.20
N THR A 247 -13.61 -0.90 9.07
CA THR A 247 -12.57 -0.77 8.06
C THR A 247 -11.22 -0.46 8.71
N ALA A 248 -10.14 -0.73 7.99
CA ALA A 248 -8.81 -0.31 8.40
C ALA A 248 -7.93 -0.07 7.16
N PRO A 249 -7.01 0.92 7.23
CA PRO A 249 -6.03 1.11 6.17
C PRO A 249 -5.15 -0.12 5.97
N SER A 250 -4.61 -0.28 4.76
CA SER A 250 -3.60 -1.30 4.47
C SER A 250 -2.45 -1.24 5.49
N GLY A 251 -1.94 -2.40 5.89
CA GLY A 251 -0.90 -2.52 6.92
C GLY A 251 -1.41 -2.47 8.37
N SER A 252 -2.71 -2.28 8.61
CA SER A 252 -3.27 -2.39 9.96
C SER A 252 -3.24 -3.83 10.46
N THR A 253 -2.88 -4.04 11.73
CA THR A 253 -2.89 -5.37 12.38
C THR A 253 -4.12 -5.61 13.27
N VAL A 254 -4.94 -4.57 13.44
CA VAL A 254 -6.27 -4.61 14.05
C VAL A 254 -7.28 -3.93 13.13
N VAL A 255 -8.50 -4.45 13.10
CA VAL A 255 -9.66 -3.83 12.44
C VAL A 255 -10.70 -3.55 13.52
N ASN A 256 -10.95 -2.27 13.81
CA ASN A 256 -11.75 -1.84 14.95
C ASN A 256 -12.48 -0.50 14.66
N PRO A 257 -13.32 0.00 15.59
CA PRO A 257 -14.02 1.28 15.40
C PRO A 257 -13.10 2.48 15.15
N LEU A 258 -11.89 2.49 15.73
CA LEU A 258 -10.93 3.60 15.57
C LEU A 258 -10.19 3.54 14.24
N THR A 259 -9.76 2.35 13.79
CA THR A 259 -9.18 2.19 12.44
C THR A 259 -10.20 2.53 11.36
N THR A 260 -11.49 2.31 11.64
CA THR A 260 -12.58 2.67 10.73
C THR A 260 -12.65 4.18 10.53
N LEU A 261 -12.48 4.97 11.59
CA LEU A 261 -12.41 6.43 11.48
C LEU A 261 -11.17 6.90 10.75
N ILE A 262 -10.01 6.26 11.01
CA ILE A 262 -8.76 6.56 10.32
C ILE A 262 -8.93 6.31 8.82
N GLU A 263 -9.47 5.15 8.44
CA GLU A 263 -9.71 4.80 7.05
C GLU A 263 -10.66 5.79 6.36
N ASN A 264 -11.72 6.24 7.02
CA ASN A 264 -12.63 7.23 6.45
C ASN A 264 -11.94 8.60 6.20
N LEU A 265 -10.99 8.99 7.05
CA LEU A 265 -10.17 10.18 6.82
C LEU A 265 -9.17 9.97 5.68
N VAL A 266 -8.59 8.77 5.57
CA VAL A 266 -7.67 8.39 4.48
C VAL A 266 -8.40 8.40 3.13
N ALA A 267 -9.59 7.81 3.06
CA ALA A 267 -10.47 7.90 1.88
C ALA A 267 -10.88 9.35 1.55
N GLY A 268 -10.86 10.25 2.55
CA GLY A 268 -11.02 11.69 2.40
C GLY A 268 -9.77 12.45 1.93
N GLY A 269 -8.65 11.74 1.68
CA GLY A 269 -7.38 12.29 1.18
C GLY A 269 -6.34 12.59 2.26
N ALA A 270 -6.58 12.24 3.52
CA ALA A 270 -5.55 12.35 4.56
C ALA A 270 -4.49 11.25 4.41
N SER A 271 -3.24 11.53 4.80
CA SER A 271 -2.27 10.45 5.00
C SER A 271 -2.69 9.58 6.19
N VAL A 272 -2.29 8.30 6.19
CA VAL A 272 -2.61 7.36 7.29
C VAL A 272 -2.16 7.92 8.64
N ALA A 273 -0.95 8.49 8.72
CA ALA A 273 -0.43 9.12 9.93
C ALA A 273 -1.20 10.38 10.34
N GLY A 274 -1.54 11.25 9.37
CA GLY A 274 -2.33 12.46 9.62
C GLY A 274 -3.76 12.14 10.09
N ALA A 275 -4.36 11.09 9.52
CA ALA A 275 -5.65 10.57 9.92
C ALA A 275 -5.62 10.00 11.36
N ALA A 276 -4.61 9.18 11.70
CA ALA A 276 -4.41 8.66 13.05
C ALA A 276 -4.26 9.80 14.07
N ALA A 277 -3.40 10.79 13.78
CA ALA A 277 -3.21 11.96 14.63
C ALA A 277 -4.51 12.77 14.83
N SER A 278 -5.30 12.93 13.77
CA SER A 278 -6.60 13.61 13.83
C SER A 278 -7.59 12.88 14.74
N VAL A 279 -7.68 11.54 14.64
CA VAL A 279 -8.51 10.72 15.51
C VAL A 279 -8.03 10.80 16.97
N GLN A 280 -6.73 10.67 17.21
CA GLN A 280 -6.16 10.76 18.55
C GLN A 280 -6.44 12.12 19.19
N GLN A 281 -6.20 13.21 18.45
CA GLN A 281 -6.45 14.56 18.94
C GLN A 281 -7.94 14.83 19.20
N ALA A 282 -8.81 14.43 18.27
CA ALA A 282 -10.24 14.64 18.40
C ALA A 282 -10.83 13.89 19.60
N LEU A 283 -10.32 12.70 19.89
CA LEU A 283 -10.81 11.84 20.98
C LEU A 283 -10.01 11.95 22.29
N GLY A 284 -8.97 12.81 22.33
CA GLY A 284 -8.10 12.98 23.49
C GLY A 284 -7.32 11.71 23.86
N LEU A 285 -6.95 10.90 22.86
CA LEU A 285 -6.18 9.67 23.05
C LEU A 285 -4.68 9.97 23.15
N PRO A 286 -3.90 9.09 23.81
CA PRO A 286 -2.45 9.22 23.87
C PRO A 286 -1.85 9.20 22.45
N VAL A 287 -1.04 10.21 22.15
CA VAL A 287 -0.38 10.37 20.83
C VAL A 287 0.67 9.29 20.57
N ASP A 288 1.16 8.67 21.62
CA ASP A 288 2.18 7.62 21.63
C ASP A 288 1.59 6.20 21.56
N ILE A 289 0.32 6.07 21.16
CA ILE A 289 -0.31 4.78 20.84
C ILE A 289 -0.56 4.71 19.34
N ASN A 290 -0.05 3.67 18.68
CA ASN A 290 -0.36 3.44 17.27
C ASN A 290 -1.71 2.72 17.13
N LEU A 291 -2.76 3.48 16.79
CA LEU A 291 -4.13 2.97 16.64
C LEU A 291 -4.30 1.88 15.57
N LEU A 292 -3.38 1.74 14.62
CA LEU A 292 -3.43 0.73 13.54
C LEU A 292 -2.94 -0.65 13.99
N SER A 293 -2.29 -0.73 15.15
CA SER A 293 -1.73 -1.97 15.69
C SER A 293 -2.02 -2.24 17.15
N TYR A 294 -2.56 -1.25 17.86
CA TYR A 294 -2.80 -1.35 19.28
C TYR A 294 -4.07 -2.14 19.60
N ASP A 295 -3.91 -3.19 20.40
CA ASP A 295 -4.99 -4.00 20.96
C ASP A 295 -5.17 -3.67 22.45
N PRO A 296 -6.10 -2.78 22.82
CA PRO A 296 -6.31 -2.38 24.21
C PRO A 296 -6.79 -3.53 25.09
N ILE A 297 -7.54 -4.50 24.55
CA ILE A 297 -8.06 -5.65 25.32
C ILE A 297 -6.90 -6.55 25.74
N ALA A 298 -5.96 -6.82 24.83
CA ALA A 298 -4.75 -7.58 25.14
C ALA A 298 -3.92 -6.91 26.26
N VAL A 299 -3.76 -5.59 26.22
CA VAL A 299 -3.02 -4.84 27.26
C VAL A 299 -3.75 -4.87 28.61
N LEU A 300 -5.07 -4.75 28.62
CA LEU A 300 -5.88 -4.84 29.84
C LEU A 300 -5.77 -6.25 30.49
N ALA A 301 -5.73 -7.28 29.65
CA ALA A 301 -5.60 -8.68 30.06
C ALA A 301 -4.17 -9.06 30.50
N ASP A 302 -3.14 -8.37 30.03
CA ASP A 302 -1.76 -8.67 30.39
C ASP A 302 -1.49 -8.40 31.88
N ALA A 303 -0.97 -9.41 32.58
CA ALA A 303 -0.59 -9.32 33.99
C ALA A 303 0.67 -8.47 34.21
N ASN A 304 1.48 -8.27 33.17
CA ASN A 304 2.74 -7.53 33.24
C ASN A 304 2.61 -6.06 32.81
N ALA A 305 1.49 -5.69 32.17
CA ALA A 305 1.22 -4.30 31.78
C ALA A 305 1.17 -3.37 32.99
N THR A 306 1.77 -2.19 32.87
CA THR A 306 1.84 -1.22 33.97
C THR A 306 0.47 -0.58 34.23
N THR A 307 0.30 0.05 35.40
CA THR A 307 -0.93 0.82 35.69
C THR A 307 -1.18 1.93 34.67
N GLN A 308 -0.12 2.54 34.13
CA GLN A 308 -0.22 3.56 33.09
C GLN A 308 -0.68 2.94 31.76
N ASP A 309 -0.11 1.80 31.35
CA ASP A 309 -0.52 1.09 30.13
C ASP A 309 -1.99 0.66 30.21
N LYS A 310 -2.42 0.13 31.36
CA LYS A 310 -3.83 -0.25 31.58
C LYS A 310 -4.77 0.95 31.56
N ALA A 311 -4.36 2.09 32.10
CA ALA A 311 -5.16 3.32 32.05
C ALA A 311 -5.29 3.85 30.61
N ALA A 312 -4.20 3.81 29.85
CA ALA A 312 -4.19 4.19 28.44
C ALA A 312 -5.02 3.23 27.58
N ALA A 313 -4.89 1.92 27.79
CA ALA A 313 -5.70 0.90 27.14
C ALA A 313 -7.20 1.07 27.42
N LEU A 314 -7.58 1.32 28.68
CA LEU A 314 -8.97 1.58 29.05
C LEU A 314 -9.52 2.86 28.37
N LEU A 315 -8.70 3.90 28.23
CA LEU A 315 -9.08 5.12 27.54
C LEU A 315 -9.34 4.87 26.05
N VAL A 316 -8.45 4.12 25.38
CA VAL A 316 -8.61 3.72 23.98
C VAL A 316 -9.86 2.85 23.80
N GLU A 317 -10.08 1.87 24.68
CA GLU A 317 -11.25 0.98 24.63
C GLU A 317 -12.57 1.74 24.82
N ARG A 318 -12.62 2.71 25.76
CA ARG A 318 -13.78 3.61 25.92
C ARG A 318 -14.08 4.38 24.64
N ALA A 319 -13.04 4.89 23.98
CA ALA A 319 -13.22 5.62 22.73
C ALA A 319 -13.73 4.69 21.62
N ALA A 320 -13.14 3.50 21.48
CA ALA A 320 -13.57 2.49 20.52
C ALA A 320 -15.04 2.11 20.74
N LEU A 321 -15.45 1.78 21.97
CA LEU A 321 -16.85 1.44 22.27
C LEU A 321 -17.82 2.59 22.00
N LYS A 322 -17.44 3.84 22.32
CA LYS A 322 -18.29 5.01 22.01
C LYS A 322 -18.52 5.17 20.51
N VAL A 323 -17.50 4.89 19.69
CA VAL A 323 -17.61 4.91 18.23
C VAL A 323 -18.45 3.72 17.75
N ALA A 324 -18.22 2.52 18.28
CA ALA A 324 -19.00 1.33 17.96
C ALA A 324 -20.50 1.51 18.23
N ASN A 325 -20.86 2.08 19.38
CA ASN A 325 -22.25 2.40 19.71
C ASN A 325 -22.89 3.35 18.67
N ILE A 326 -22.14 4.35 18.20
CA ILE A 326 -22.64 5.27 17.16
C ILE A 326 -22.88 4.50 15.85
N ILE A 327 -21.89 3.71 15.42
CA ILE A 327 -21.96 2.91 14.18
C ILE A 327 -23.12 1.93 14.23
N ALA A 328 -23.20 1.10 15.28
CA ALA A 328 -24.21 0.06 15.42
C ALA A 328 -25.63 0.65 15.52
N ILE A 329 -25.84 1.62 16.43
CA ILE A 329 -27.19 2.17 16.68
C ILE A 329 -27.67 3.03 15.52
N ALA A 330 -26.87 3.98 15.04
CA ALA A 330 -27.31 4.84 13.94
C ALA A 330 -27.34 4.09 12.60
N GLY A 331 -26.36 3.22 12.34
CA GLY A 331 -26.31 2.41 11.12
C GLY A 331 -27.49 1.45 11.02
N SER A 332 -27.81 0.74 12.09
CA SER A 332 -28.98 -0.17 12.12
C SER A 332 -30.29 0.60 12.04
N ALA A 333 -30.40 1.78 12.67
CA ALA A 333 -31.59 2.62 12.53
C ALA A 333 -31.81 3.03 11.06
N ILE A 334 -30.76 3.53 10.39
CA ILE A 334 -30.78 3.92 8.99
C ILE A 334 -31.14 2.74 8.09
N ASN A 335 -30.53 1.58 8.30
CA ASN A 335 -30.85 0.35 7.57
C ASN A 335 -32.32 -0.09 7.78
N ALA A 336 -32.80 -0.09 9.02
CA ALA A 336 -34.18 -0.44 9.37
C ALA A 336 -35.24 0.50 8.76
N SER A 337 -34.86 1.70 8.34
CA SER A 337 -35.79 2.66 7.74
C SER A 337 -36.27 2.26 6.33
N SER A 338 -35.53 1.41 5.64
CA SER A 338 -35.81 1.02 4.25
C SER A 338 -35.04 -0.24 3.86
N ALA A 339 -35.74 -1.23 3.32
CA ALA A 339 -35.13 -2.47 2.80
C ALA A 339 -34.17 -2.26 1.61
N ASN A 340 -34.13 -1.06 1.02
CA ASN A 340 -33.23 -0.73 -0.09
C ASN A 340 -31.87 -0.17 0.36
N ILE A 341 -31.71 0.14 1.65
CA ILE A 341 -30.45 0.67 2.19
C ILE A 341 -29.68 -0.50 2.77
N ASP A 342 -28.56 -0.85 2.16
CA ASP A 342 -27.66 -1.88 2.68
C ASP A 342 -26.99 -1.44 3.98
N LEU A 343 -26.70 -2.39 4.88
CA LEU A 343 -26.10 -2.08 6.19
C LEU A 343 -24.70 -1.47 6.06
N LEU A 344 -23.90 -1.89 5.07
CA LEU A 344 -22.57 -1.33 4.81
C LEU A 344 -22.68 0.13 4.34
N ALA A 345 -23.64 0.43 3.47
CA ALA A 345 -23.90 1.81 3.04
C ALA A 345 -24.39 2.69 4.20
N ALA A 346 -25.27 2.16 5.06
CA ALA A 346 -25.77 2.87 6.24
C ALA A 346 -24.66 3.18 7.25
N THR A 347 -23.85 2.19 7.59
CA THR A 347 -22.73 2.32 8.54
C THR A 347 -21.61 3.19 7.96
N GLY A 348 -21.31 3.05 6.67
CA GLY A 348 -20.36 3.92 5.95
C GLY A 348 -20.77 5.41 5.97
N ALA A 349 -22.06 5.71 5.81
CA ALA A 349 -22.56 7.08 5.94
C ALA A 349 -22.39 7.64 7.37
N VAL A 350 -22.56 6.80 8.39
CA VAL A 350 -22.34 7.17 9.79
C VAL A 350 -20.86 7.43 10.09
N THR A 351 -19.98 6.53 9.66
CA THR A 351 -18.52 6.68 9.88
C THR A 351 -17.97 7.87 9.12
N GLN A 352 -18.43 8.12 7.91
CA GLN A 352 -18.03 9.29 7.11
C GLN A 352 -18.45 10.60 7.80
N ALA A 353 -19.70 10.68 8.27
CA ALA A 353 -20.19 11.87 8.98
C ALA A 353 -19.41 12.14 10.26
N LEU A 354 -19.07 11.08 11.00
CA LEU A 354 -18.32 11.16 12.26
C LEU A 354 -16.85 11.51 12.03
N ALA A 355 -16.18 10.87 11.06
CA ALA A 355 -14.79 11.16 10.69
C ALA A 355 -14.64 12.63 10.24
N ALA A 356 -15.58 13.16 9.46
CA ALA A 356 -15.58 14.56 9.06
C ALA A 356 -15.58 15.53 10.26
N ALA A 357 -16.19 15.15 11.39
CA ALA A 357 -16.20 15.93 12.62
C ALA A 357 -14.82 16.04 13.30
N MET A 358 -13.92 15.11 12.99
CA MET A 358 -12.57 15.03 13.55
C MET A 358 -11.56 15.88 12.76
N THR A 359 -11.99 16.47 11.65
CA THR A 359 -11.15 17.38 10.86
C THR A 359 -11.00 18.74 11.54
N GLY A 360 -9.82 19.33 11.48
CA GLY A 360 -9.55 20.68 12.02
C GLY A 360 -9.05 20.74 13.47
N GLY A 361 -8.65 19.60 14.04
CA GLY A 361 -7.85 19.53 15.27
C GLY A 361 -8.56 19.94 16.56
N LYS A 362 -9.89 19.86 16.58
CA LYS A 362 -10.70 20.13 17.77
C LYS A 362 -11.08 18.84 18.47
N ALA A 363 -10.99 18.86 19.80
CA ALA A 363 -11.55 17.78 20.62
C ALA A 363 -13.08 17.72 20.44
N ILE A 364 -13.62 16.52 20.34
CA ILE A 364 -15.05 16.25 20.23
C ILE A 364 -15.51 15.36 21.37
N ASP A 365 -16.73 15.57 21.83
CA ASP A 365 -17.36 14.74 22.84
C ASP A 365 -18.38 13.79 22.18
N LEU A 366 -18.04 12.50 22.12
CA LEU A 366 -18.92 11.47 21.56
C LEU A 366 -20.16 11.17 22.40
N ALA A 367 -20.34 11.80 23.56
CA ALA A 367 -21.58 11.77 24.34
C ALA A 367 -22.40 13.06 24.20
N ASP A 368 -21.91 14.08 23.47
CA ASP A 368 -22.63 15.33 23.27
C ASP A 368 -23.83 15.14 22.33
N HIS A 369 -25.03 15.41 22.86
CA HIS A 369 -26.29 15.20 22.15
C HIS A 369 -26.42 16.07 20.91
N ALA A 370 -25.93 17.32 20.94
CA ALA A 370 -26.06 18.25 19.82
C ALA A 370 -25.15 17.83 18.65
N LEU A 371 -23.89 17.49 18.94
CA LEU A 371 -22.96 16.92 17.98
C LEU A 371 -23.53 15.64 17.36
N LEU A 372 -23.98 14.70 18.18
CA LEU A 372 -24.54 13.43 17.69
C LEU A 372 -25.76 13.67 16.81
N THR A 373 -26.68 14.56 17.20
CA THR A 373 -27.86 14.89 16.38
C THR A 373 -27.43 15.41 15.01
N ASP A 374 -26.50 16.37 14.96
CA ASP A 374 -25.99 16.96 13.71
C ASP A 374 -25.32 15.89 12.82
N ARG A 375 -24.46 15.04 13.38
CA ARG A 375 -23.77 13.98 12.64
C ARG A 375 -24.71 12.89 12.12
N ILE A 376 -25.70 12.49 12.92
CA ILE A 376 -26.73 11.51 12.52
C ILE A 376 -27.60 12.09 11.40
N GLN A 377 -27.93 13.38 11.43
CA GLN A 377 -28.65 14.02 10.33
C GLN A 377 -27.86 14.02 9.03
N VAL A 378 -26.55 14.28 9.08
CA VAL A 378 -25.66 14.16 7.91
C VAL A 378 -25.62 12.72 7.38
N ALA A 379 -25.51 11.72 8.27
CA ALA A 379 -25.51 10.31 7.89
C ALA A 379 -26.85 9.89 7.24
N ILE A 380 -27.98 10.29 7.83
CA ILE A 380 -29.34 10.06 7.28
C ILE A 380 -29.47 10.65 5.88
N ALA A 381 -29.00 11.89 5.68
CA ALA A 381 -29.05 12.55 4.38
C ALA A 381 -28.18 11.82 3.34
N THR A 382 -26.97 11.42 3.74
CA THR A 382 -26.00 10.70 2.89
C THR A 382 -26.54 9.34 2.46
N ALA A 383 -27.18 8.60 3.37
CA ALA A 383 -27.79 7.31 3.08
C ALA A 383 -29.17 7.39 2.39
N GLY A 384 -29.73 8.60 2.23
CA GLY A 384 -31.06 8.80 1.64
C GLY A 384 -32.24 8.40 2.54
N ALA A 385 -32.04 8.21 3.84
CA ALA A 385 -33.03 7.75 4.82
C ALA A 385 -33.96 8.87 5.34
N SER A 386 -34.50 9.70 4.44
CA SER A 386 -35.24 10.93 4.79
C SER A 386 -36.40 10.75 5.78
N SER A 387 -36.99 9.55 5.89
CA SER A 387 -38.05 9.20 6.83
C SER A 387 -37.62 9.20 8.30
N LEU A 388 -36.31 9.20 8.60
CA LEU A 388 -35.75 9.20 9.95
C LEU A 388 -35.35 10.59 10.46
N ILE A 389 -35.46 11.64 9.63
CA ILE A 389 -34.87 12.94 9.97
C ILE A 389 -35.47 13.52 11.26
N ASP A 390 -36.76 13.26 11.52
CA ASP A 390 -37.47 13.71 12.72
C ASP A 390 -37.06 12.90 13.97
N GLN A 391 -36.63 11.65 13.78
CA GLN A 391 -36.18 10.73 14.83
C GLN A 391 -34.68 10.88 15.14
N ALA A 392 -33.92 11.66 14.35
CA ALA A 392 -32.47 11.80 14.53
C ALA A 392 -32.07 12.23 15.95
N SER A 393 -32.84 13.13 16.57
CA SER A 393 -32.58 13.61 17.93
C SER A 393 -32.87 12.56 19.02
N ASP A 394 -33.86 11.69 18.79
CA ASP A 394 -34.16 10.58 19.68
C ASP A 394 -33.08 9.50 19.58
N ILE A 395 -32.64 9.16 18.36
CA ILE A 395 -31.50 8.25 18.13
C ILE A 395 -30.24 8.79 18.81
N ALA A 396 -29.96 10.09 18.65
CA ALA A 396 -28.85 10.77 19.33
C ALA A 396 -28.95 10.69 20.86
N SER A 397 -30.16 10.77 21.43
CA SER A 397 -30.37 10.67 22.89
C SER A 397 -30.04 9.29 23.42
N LEU A 398 -30.41 8.24 22.68
CA LEU A 398 -30.08 6.85 23.03
C LEU A 398 -28.56 6.60 23.00
N ILE A 399 -27.90 7.08 21.94
CA ILE A 399 -26.45 6.97 21.79
C ILE A 399 -25.72 7.79 22.86
N ALA A 400 -26.12 9.03 23.10
CA ALA A 400 -25.52 9.89 24.12
C ALA A 400 -25.58 9.26 25.52
N GLY A 401 -26.73 8.66 25.89
CA GLY A 401 -26.88 7.93 27.14
C GLY A 401 -25.94 6.74 27.26
N SER A 402 -25.84 5.94 26.18
CA SER A 402 -24.96 4.78 26.11
C SER A 402 -23.47 5.18 26.17
N ASN A 403 -23.09 6.24 25.47
CA ASN A 403 -21.72 6.75 25.44
C ASN A 403 -21.31 7.41 26.75
N HIS A 404 -22.23 8.07 27.44
CA HIS A 404 -21.99 8.57 28.79
C HIS A 404 -21.76 7.43 29.79
N ALA A 405 -22.50 6.32 29.66
CA ALA A 405 -22.28 5.14 30.48
C ALA A 405 -20.90 4.49 30.21
N ALA A 406 -20.50 4.37 28.94
CA ALA A 406 -19.18 3.89 28.55
C ALA A 406 -18.06 4.79 29.09
N GLU A 407 -18.22 6.11 29.03
CA GLU A 407 -17.23 7.07 29.56
C GLU A 407 -17.01 6.92 31.08
N GLY A 408 -18.07 6.64 31.84
CA GLY A 408 -18.02 6.42 33.29
C GLY A 408 -17.54 5.03 33.71
N ALA A 409 -17.38 4.08 32.80
CA ALA A 409 -17.07 2.68 33.12
C ALA A 409 -15.64 2.51 33.65
N ALA A 410 -15.47 2.11 34.90
CA ALA A 410 -14.17 2.05 35.58
C ALA A 410 -13.26 0.88 35.13
N ASP A 411 -13.82 -0.14 34.49
CA ASP A 411 -13.12 -1.34 34.05
C ASP A 411 -13.76 -1.96 32.81
N ILE A 412 -13.07 -2.94 32.22
CA ILE A 412 -13.51 -3.64 31.01
C ILE A 412 -14.83 -4.40 31.21
N ARG A 413 -15.12 -4.86 32.44
CA ARG A 413 -16.37 -5.57 32.74
C ARG A 413 -17.56 -4.62 32.67
N THR A 414 -17.42 -3.42 33.23
CA THR A 414 -18.46 -2.38 33.19
C THR A 414 -18.66 -1.86 31.76
N LEU A 415 -17.58 -1.78 30.96
CA LEU A 415 -17.67 -1.47 29.52
C LEU A 415 -18.45 -2.53 28.76
N ALA A 416 -18.13 -3.81 28.98
CA ALA A 416 -18.85 -4.93 28.38
C ALA A 416 -20.35 -4.92 28.74
N GLN A 417 -20.69 -4.62 29.99
CA GLN A 417 -22.09 -4.47 30.41
C GLN A 417 -22.80 -3.33 29.68
N SER A 418 -22.11 -2.20 29.46
CA SER A 418 -22.63 -1.09 28.67
C SER A 418 -22.84 -1.49 27.21
N ALA A 419 -21.89 -2.22 26.62
CA ALA A 419 -21.97 -2.72 25.24
C ALA A 419 -23.16 -3.67 25.05
N VAL A 420 -23.36 -4.63 25.96
CA VAL A 420 -24.50 -5.59 25.91
C VAL A 420 -25.85 -4.87 25.83
N ILE A 421 -26.02 -3.81 26.62
CA ILE A 421 -27.27 -3.05 26.62
C ILE A 421 -27.38 -2.19 25.36
N ALA A 422 -26.33 -1.45 25.00
CA ALA A 422 -26.35 -0.51 23.88
C ALA A 422 -26.49 -1.22 22.51
N GLN A 423 -25.67 -2.25 22.29
CA GLN A 423 -25.56 -2.97 21.01
C GLN A 423 -26.47 -4.22 20.95
N GLY A 424 -27.11 -4.59 22.06
CA GLY A 424 -28.11 -5.66 22.11
C GLY A 424 -29.51 -5.10 22.38
N ASN A 425 -29.90 -5.04 23.66
CA ASN A 425 -31.30 -4.78 24.04
C ASN A 425 -31.85 -3.44 23.53
N ALA A 426 -31.06 -2.36 23.61
CA ALA A 426 -31.46 -1.04 23.15
C ALA A 426 -31.56 -1.00 21.62
N LEU A 427 -30.61 -1.62 20.93
CA LEU A 427 -30.58 -1.75 19.48
C LEU A 427 -31.80 -2.53 18.95
N ASP A 428 -32.08 -3.71 19.53
CA ASP A 428 -33.22 -4.55 19.18
C ASP A 428 -34.54 -3.78 19.31
N ALA A 429 -34.71 -3.06 20.42
CA ALA A 429 -35.91 -2.27 20.66
C ALA A 429 -36.03 -1.08 19.70
N LEU A 430 -34.92 -0.45 19.33
CA LEU A 430 -34.87 0.63 18.35
C LEU A 430 -35.28 0.14 16.96
N VAL A 431 -34.65 -0.94 16.48
CA VAL A 431 -34.92 -1.52 15.16
C VAL A 431 -36.38 -1.95 15.05
N GLN A 432 -36.91 -2.66 16.07
CA GLN A 432 -38.32 -3.06 16.10
C GLN A 432 -39.29 -1.86 16.08
N ALA A 433 -38.95 -0.77 16.76
CA ALA A 433 -39.78 0.43 16.74
C ALA A 433 -39.79 1.11 15.36
N ILE A 434 -38.63 1.21 14.70
CA ILE A 434 -38.50 1.82 13.36
C ILE A 434 -39.22 0.98 12.31
N GLU A 435 -38.97 -0.33 12.25
CA GLU A 435 -39.64 -1.25 11.32
C GLU A 435 -41.16 -1.28 11.56
N GLY A 436 -41.58 -1.17 12.82
CA GLY A 436 -42.99 -1.08 13.21
C GLY A 436 -43.65 0.28 12.95
N GLY A 437 -42.91 1.28 12.46
CA GLY A 437 -43.40 2.65 12.25
C GLY A 437 -43.83 3.36 13.54
N GLN A 438 -43.25 2.99 14.67
CA GLN A 438 -43.55 3.54 16.00
C GLN A 438 -42.61 4.71 16.34
N GLY A 439 -43.08 5.61 17.22
CA GLY A 439 -42.21 6.64 17.79
C GLY A 439 -41.25 6.06 18.85
N LEU A 440 -40.12 6.73 19.10
CA LEU A 440 -39.04 6.19 19.94
C LEU A 440 -39.18 6.49 21.44
N ALA A 441 -40.24 7.19 21.87
CA ALA A 441 -40.44 7.57 23.27
C ALA A 441 -40.41 6.38 24.26
N GLY A 442 -40.93 5.21 23.86
CA GLY A 442 -40.90 3.99 24.68
C GLY A 442 -39.49 3.38 24.80
N VAL A 443 -38.72 3.44 23.70
CA VAL A 443 -37.31 3.00 23.67
C VAL A 443 -36.49 3.89 24.59
N LEU A 444 -36.64 5.21 24.46
CA LEU A 444 -35.95 6.19 25.32
C LEU A 444 -36.28 6.02 26.80
N ALA A 445 -37.55 5.77 27.15
CA ALA A 445 -37.94 5.53 28.54
C ALA A 445 -37.27 4.30 29.16
N SER A 446 -36.92 3.30 28.33
CA SER A 446 -36.33 2.03 28.78
C SER A 446 -34.81 2.05 28.79
N PHE A 447 -34.19 2.85 27.92
CA PHE A 447 -32.74 2.81 27.66
C PHE A 447 -32.05 4.17 27.77
N THR A 448 -32.61 5.09 28.57
CA THR A 448 -31.91 6.33 28.97
C THR A 448 -32.02 6.58 30.47
N GLY A 449 -31.18 7.49 30.99
CA GLY A 449 -31.20 7.90 32.39
C GLY A 449 -31.05 6.74 33.38
N LYS A 450 -31.90 6.72 34.41
CA LYS A 450 -31.85 5.68 35.45
C LYS A 450 -32.14 4.28 34.89
N ALA A 451 -33.07 4.16 33.94
CA ALA A 451 -33.44 2.86 33.39
C ALA A 451 -32.26 2.19 32.67
N LEU A 452 -31.47 2.98 31.91
CA LEU A 452 -30.22 2.52 31.31
C LEU A 452 -29.21 2.06 32.37
N THR A 453 -29.02 2.86 33.43
CA THR A 453 -28.07 2.52 34.51
C THR A 453 -28.46 1.20 35.19
N ASP A 454 -29.75 1.03 35.48
CA ASP A 454 -30.27 -0.21 36.08
C ASP A 454 -30.08 -1.42 35.14
N ALA A 455 -30.35 -1.23 33.84
CA ALA A 455 -30.17 -2.28 32.84
C ALA A 455 -28.69 -2.73 32.74
N ILE A 456 -27.75 -1.78 32.66
CA ILE A 456 -26.31 -2.04 32.60
C ILE A 456 -25.85 -2.83 33.83
N HIS A 457 -26.27 -2.43 35.03
CA HIS A 457 -25.85 -3.09 36.26
C HIS A 457 -26.25 -4.58 36.31
N THR A 458 -27.36 -4.93 35.67
CA THR A 458 -27.88 -6.31 35.60
C THR A 458 -27.45 -7.08 34.36
N ALA A 459 -26.74 -6.47 33.42
CA ALA A 459 -26.34 -7.10 32.17
C ALA A 459 -25.32 -8.23 32.42
N GLU A 460 -25.58 -9.37 31.79
CA GLU A 460 -24.63 -10.48 31.71
C GLU A 460 -23.71 -10.27 30.51
N VAL A 461 -22.40 -10.38 30.73
CA VAL A 461 -21.37 -10.21 29.70
C VAL A 461 -20.91 -11.57 29.18
N GLY A 462 -20.41 -11.59 27.94
CA GLY A 462 -19.78 -12.75 27.33
C GLY A 462 -18.33 -12.97 27.82
N GLU A 463 -17.49 -13.58 26.97
CA GLU A 463 -16.08 -13.78 27.31
C GLU A 463 -15.27 -12.52 27.01
N ILE A 464 -14.49 -12.05 27.98
CA ILE A 464 -13.66 -10.84 27.81
C ILE A 464 -12.38 -11.16 27.01
N VAL A 465 -11.85 -12.38 27.16
CA VAL A 465 -10.68 -12.88 26.43
C VAL A 465 -10.78 -14.40 26.30
N HIS A 466 -10.55 -14.95 25.11
CA HIS A 466 -10.62 -16.40 24.90
C HIS A 466 -9.43 -17.09 25.61
N GLY A 467 -9.72 -18.04 26.52
CA GLY A 467 -8.69 -18.78 27.27
C GLY A 467 -8.52 -18.41 28.75
N GLN A 468 -9.30 -17.46 29.28
CA GLN A 468 -9.45 -17.30 30.73
C GLN A 468 -10.91 -17.55 31.13
N GLN A 469 -11.24 -18.80 31.48
CA GLN A 469 -12.38 -19.02 32.38
C GLN A 469 -12.06 -18.29 33.68
N VAL A 470 -12.72 -17.16 33.93
CA VAL A 470 -12.83 -16.60 35.28
C VAL A 470 -14.00 -17.35 35.93
N PRO A 471 -13.78 -18.29 36.86
CA PRO A 471 -14.88 -18.88 37.60
C PRO A 471 -15.55 -17.76 38.38
N GLY A 472 -16.84 -17.53 38.14
CA GLY A 472 -17.60 -16.53 38.88
C GLY A 472 -17.53 -16.83 40.39
N PRO A 473 -17.33 -15.83 41.26
CA PRO A 473 -17.59 -16.03 42.66
C PRO A 473 -19.11 -16.10 42.85
N GLY A 474 -19.59 -17.28 43.26
CA GLY A 474 -20.94 -17.41 43.80
C GLY A 474 -21.13 -16.48 45.01
N PRO A 475 -22.37 -16.07 45.33
CA PRO A 475 -22.63 -15.13 46.40
C PRO A 475 -22.40 -15.82 47.75
N ASP A 476 -21.32 -15.47 48.44
CA ASP A 476 -21.16 -15.81 49.85
C ASP A 476 -21.91 -14.78 50.73
N PRO A 477 -22.49 -15.21 51.87
CA PRO A 477 -23.30 -14.36 52.72
C PRO A 477 -22.47 -13.29 53.43
N VAL A 478 -22.95 -12.05 53.37
CA VAL A 478 -22.42 -10.87 54.07
C VAL A 478 -22.34 -11.13 55.59
N PRO A 479 -21.15 -11.04 56.23
CA PRO A 479 -21.05 -10.95 57.68
C PRO A 479 -21.36 -9.52 58.17
N GLU A 480 -22.11 -9.41 59.26
CA GLU A 480 -22.47 -8.14 59.90
C GLU A 480 -21.23 -7.29 60.28
N PRO A 481 -21.29 -5.94 60.21
CA PRO A 481 -20.19 -5.08 60.59
C PRO A 481 -19.91 -5.15 62.10
N GLY A 482 -18.70 -5.57 62.46
CA GLY A 482 -18.16 -5.40 63.82
C GLY A 482 -17.83 -3.93 64.13
N PRO A 483 -17.70 -3.57 65.42
CA PRO A 483 -17.54 -2.19 65.86
C PRO A 483 -16.20 -1.60 65.42
N GLY A 484 -16.25 -0.40 64.84
CA GLY A 484 -15.10 0.33 64.31
C GLY A 484 -14.10 0.76 65.39
N PRO A 485 -12.83 1.01 65.01
CA PRO A 485 -11.80 1.50 65.93
C PRO A 485 -12.04 2.97 66.32
N ASP A 486 -11.62 3.30 67.54
CA ASP A 486 -11.71 4.64 68.13
C ASP A 486 -10.99 5.73 67.30
N PRO A 487 -11.46 7.00 67.36
CA PRO A 487 -10.88 8.11 66.62
C PRO A 487 -9.43 8.40 67.03
N VAL A 488 -8.58 8.59 66.01
CA VAL A 488 -7.21 9.11 66.16
C VAL A 488 -7.27 10.61 66.53
N PRO A 489 -6.43 11.12 67.45
CA PRO A 489 -6.46 12.51 67.89
C PRO A 489 -6.15 13.53 66.79
N GLU A 490 -6.84 14.67 66.84
CA GLU A 490 -6.67 15.83 65.96
C GLU A 490 -5.22 16.36 65.95
N PRO A 491 -4.67 16.73 64.77
CA PRO A 491 -3.44 17.51 64.69
C PRO A 491 -3.62 18.89 65.34
N GLY A 492 -2.68 19.27 66.21
CA GLY A 492 -2.66 20.59 66.84
C GLY A 492 -2.53 21.75 65.85
N PRO A 493 -2.78 22.99 66.30
CA PRO A 493 -2.83 24.17 65.44
C PRO A 493 -1.48 24.40 64.75
N GLY A 494 -1.52 24.51 63.42
CA GLY A 494 -0.39 24.92 62.59
C GLY A 494 0.07 26.34 62.93
N PRO A 495 1.32 26.69 62.60
CA PRO A 495 1.90 28.00 62.89
C PRO A 495 1.14 29.13 62.17
N ASP A 496 1.11 30.30 62.81
CA ASP A 496 0.46 31.53 62.34
C ASP A 496 0.83 31.88 60.88
N PRO A 497 -0.10 32.49 60.13
CA PRO A 497 0.16 32.97 58.77
C PRO A 497 1.35 33.93 58.75
N VAL A 498 2.34 33.62 57.92
CA VAL A 498 3.37 34.58 57.54
C VAL A 498 2.68 35.75 56.83
N PRO A 499 2.99 37.02 57.17
CA PRO A 499 2.41 38.17 56.50
C PRO A 499 2.63 38.12 54.98
N GLU A 500 1.58 38.46 54.22
CA GLU A 500 1.64 38.60 52.77
C GLU A 500 2.88 39.42 52.36
N PRO A 501 3.65 38.97 51.34
CA PRO A 501 4.64 39.83 50.71
C PRO A 501 3.92 41.10 50.23
N GLY A 502 4.41 42.27 50.63
CA GLY A 502 3.95 43.54 50.06
C GLY A 502 4.05 43.52 48.53
N PRO A 503 3.34 44.42 47.83
CA PRO A 503 3.34 44.47 46.38
C PRO A 503 4.78 44.44 45.87
N GLY A 504 5.11 43.39 45.11
CA GLY A 504 6.37 43.29 44.41
C GLY A 504 6.54 44.52 43.51
N PRO A 505 7.78 44.93 43.20
CA PRO A 505 8.02 45.96 42.21
C PRO A 505 7.26 45.61 40.94
N ASP A 506 6.64 46.62 40.30
CA ASP A 506 5.94 46.48 39.02
C ASP A 506 6.73 45.55 38.09
N PRO A 507 6.06 44.68 37.31
CA PRO A 507 6.72 43.88 36.31
C PRO A 507 7.65 44.79 35.52
N VAL A 508 8.95 44.51 35.57
CA VAL A 508 9.88 45.07 34.60
C VAL A 508 9.25 44.74 33.25
N PRO A 509 9.01 45.73 32.37
CA PRO A 509 8.48 45.46 31.04
C PRO A 509 9.28 44.30 30.46
N GLU A 510 8.58 43.28 29.94
CA GLU A 510 9.25 42.20 29.21
C GLU A 510 10.29 42.85 28.30
N PRO A 511 11.55 42.37 28.31
CA PRO A 511 12.54 42.85 27.36
C PRO A 511 11.86 42.87 26.00
N GLY A 512 11.86 44.05 25.35
CA GLY A 512 11.32 44.15 24.00
C GLY A 512 11.92 43.03 23.13
N PRO A 513 11.20 42.57 22.10
CA PRO A 513 11.63 41.44 21.28
C PRO A 513 13.12 41.57 20.96
N VAL A 514 13.87 40.52 21.30
CA VAL A 514 15.30 40.43 20.95
C VAL A 514 15.38 40.67 19.45
N PRO A 515 16.24 41.59 18.97
CA PRO A 515 16.41 41.81 17.54
C PRO A 515 16.67 40.46 16.85
N ASP A 516 15.92 40.22 15.78
CA ASP A 516 16.10 39.05 14.92
C ASP A 516 17.58 38.96 14.50
N PRO A 517 18.31 37.90 14.87
CA PRO A 517 19.72 37.78 14.52
C PRO A 517 19.87 37.61 13.01
N ALA A 518 21.00 38.05 12.45
CA ALA A 518 21.30 37.79 11.04
C ALA A 518 21.53 36.29 10.80
N PRO A 519 21.31 35.80 9.56
CA PRO A 519 21.52 34.40 9.21
C PRO A 519 22.95 33.96 9.47
N THR A 520 23.16 32.69 9.82
CA THR A 520 24.47 32.07 10.05
C THR A 520 24.59 30.74 9.31
N LEU A 521 25.78 30.40 8.82
CA LEU A 521 26.05 29.12 8.15
C LEU A 521 26.09 28.01 9.22
N THR A 522 25.27 26.99 9.05
CA THR A 522 25.16 25.85 9.98
C THR A 522 25.94 24.63 9.48
N GLY A 523 26.15 24.48 8.17
CA GLY A 523 26.93 23.40 7.58
C GLY A 523 27.13 23.53 6.07
N SER A 524 27.95 22.65 5.49
CA SER A 524 28.18 22.57 4.04
C SER A 524 28.49 21.15 3.57
N HIS A 525 28.12 20.84 2.32
CA HIS A 525 28.65 19.70 1.57
C HIS A 525 29.38 20.21 0.31
N PRO A 526 30.65 19.84 0.08
CA PRO A 526 31.47 19.05 0.98
C PRO A 526 31.75 19.86 2.27
N SER A 527 32.12 19.15 3.34
CA SER A 527 32.56 19.81 4.57
C SER A 527 33.89 20.52 4.35
N ASP A 528 34.25 21.45 5.25
CA ASP A 528 35.53 22.14 5.17
C ASP A 528 36.72 21.15 5.24
N ASN A 529 37.64 21.27 4.29
CA ASN A 529 38.74 20.35 3.96
C ASN A 529 38.29 18.95 3.49
N GLY A 530 37.03 18.79 3.08
CA GLY A 530 36.46 17.56 2.54
C GLY A 530 36.85 17.30 1.08
N THR A 531 36.31 16.21 0.54
CA THR A 531 36.41 15.85 -0.89
C THR A 531 35.02 15.83 -1.53
N MET A 532 34.97 16.06 -2.83
CA MET A 532 33.74 16.05 -3.64
C MET A 532 34.08 15.52 -5.05
N GLU A 533 33.21 14.71 -5.65
CA GLU A 533 33.40 14.29 -7.04
C GLU A 533 33.36 15.51 -7.97
N PHE A 534 34.15 15.48 -9.04
CA PHE A 534 34.40 16.65 -9.86
C PHE A 534 33.15 17.19 -10.58
N ASP A 535 32.10 16.39 -10.74
CA ASP A 535 30.83 16.73 -11.40
C ASP A 535 29.68 17.11 -10.44
N GLN A 536 29.97 17.28 -9.13
CA GLN A 536 28.97 17.61 -8.12
C GLN A 536 28.93 19.11 -7.75
N GLY A 537 27.75 19.57 -7.31
CA GLY A 537 27.54 20.91 -6.77
C GLY A 537 27.66 20.98 -5.23
N LEU A 538 27.92 22.18 -4.72
CA LEU A 538 28.08 22.44 -3.29
C LEU A 538 26.74 22.75 -2.63
N SER A 539 26.52 22.29 -1.40
CA SER A 539 25.36 22.67 -0.57
C SER A 539 25.80 23.44 0.68
N LEU A 540 24.99 24.42 1.10
CA LEU A 540 25.21 25.29 2.26
C LEU A 540 23.93 25.39 3.08
N GLY A 541 23.97 25.03 4.35
CA GLY A 541 22.84 25.18 5.28
C GLY A 541 22.95 26.44 6.13
N PHE A 542 21.82 27.08 6.43
CA PHE A 542 21.74 28.30 7.23
C PHE A 542 20.76 28.16 8.41
N SER A 543 20.92 29.01 9.42
CA SER A 543 20.12 29.02 10.65
C SER A 543 18.66 29.43 10.46
N GLU A 544 18.31 29.99 9.31
CA GLU A 544 16.99 30.51 8.97
C GLU A 544 16.82 30.58 7.46
N SER A 545 15.58 30.72 6.97
CA SER A 545 15.29 30.79 5.53
C SER A 545 16.11 31.89 4.85
N ILE A 546 16.76 31.53 3.75
CA ILE A 546 17.76 32.35 3.09
C ILE A 546 17.30 32.71 1.68
N TYR A 547 17.51 33.96 1.30
CA TYR A 547 17.08 34.52 0.03
C TYR A 547 18.23 35.26 -0.64
N ALA A 548 18.10 35.44 -1.95
CA ALA A 548 19.04 36.22 -2.74
C ALA A 548 19.07 37.68 -2.26
N GLY A 549 20.27 38.17 -1.94
CA GLY A 549 20.56 39.57 -1.65
C GLY A 549 21.07 40.32 -2.88
N THR A 550 22.08 41.16 -2.68
CA THR A 550 22.73 41.97 -3.71
C THR A 550 24.24 41.73 -3.65
N GLY A 551 24.71 40.62 -4.21
CA GLY A 551 26.12 40.20 -4.15
C GLY A 551 26.36 38.94 -4.98
N THR A 552 27.56 38.37 -4.88
CA THR A 552 27.90 37.14 -5.63
C THR A 552 28.53 36.09 -4.74
N LEU A 553 28.38 34.83 -5.16
CA LEU A 553 29.22 33.73 -4.70
C LEU A 553 30.35 33.54 -5.71
N ARG A 554 31.56 33.19 -5.27
CA ARG A 554 32.71 33.01 -6.14
C ARG A 554 33.47 31.74 -5.78
N LEU A 555 33.54 30.82 -6.72
CA LEU A 555 34.31 29.59 -6.60
C LEU A 555 35.71 29.82 -7.18
N TYR A 556 36.74 29.45 -6.43
CA TYR A 556 38.14 29.59 -6.82
C TYR A 556 38.87 28.26 -6.72
N GLN A 557 39.89 28.08 -7.54
CA GLN A 557 40.96 27.11 -7.27
C GLN A 557 41.86 27.64 -6.17
N ALA A 558 42.54 26.75 -5.42
CA ALA A 558 43.47 27.10 -4.36
C ALA A 558 44.65 27.98 -4.82
N ASN A 559 44.96 27.99 -6.13
CA ASN A 559 45.95 28.89 -6.72
C ASN A 559 45.46 30.36 -6.88
N GLY A 560 44.20 30.65 -6.49
CA GLY A 560 43.57 31.97 -6.57
C GLY A 560 42.89 32.26 -7.90
N SER A 561 42.85 31.32 -8.84
CA SER A 561 42.13 31.47 -10.11
C SER A 561 40.63 31.35 -9.89
N LEU A 562 39.87 32.34 -10.36
CA LEU A 562 38.41 32.30 -10.35
C LEU A 562 37.94 31.21 -11.31
N VAL A 563 37.17 30.26 -10.80
CA VAL A 563 36.49 29.21 -11.57
C VAL A 563 35.20 29.81 -12.14
N GLU A 564 34.35 30.29 -11.24
CA GLU A 564 33.07 30.87 -11.60
C GLU A 564 32.59 31.87 -10.55
N SER A 565 31.88 32.90 -11.01
CA SER A 565 31.18 33.86 -10.18
C SER A 565 29.69 33.72 -10.44
N PHE A 566 28.91 33.58 -9.37
CA PHE A 566 27.47 33.36 -9.39
C PHE A 566 26.74 34.59 -8.88
N ASP A 567 25.85 35.12 -9.70
CA ASP A 567 24.95 36.20 -9.30
C ASP A 567 23.70 35.59 -8.65
N VAL A 568 23.62 35.75 -7.32
CA VAL A 568 22.52 35.24 -6.49
C VAL A 568 21.16 35.77 -6.90
N ALA A 569 21.06 36.98 -7.45
CA ALA A 569 19.80 37.58 -7.85
C ALA A 569 19.24 36.94 -9.12
N THR A 570 20.12 36.46 -9.99
CA THR A 570 19.73 35.74 -11.22
C THR A 570 19.72 34.23 -11.04
N GLY A 571 20.38 33.72 -9.99
CA GLY A 571 20.62 32.29 -9.79
C GLY A 571 21.59 31.70 -10.83
N MET A 572 22.33 32.52 -11.57
CA MET A 572 23.20 32.08 -12.66
C MET A 572 24.66 32.50 -12.46
N GLY A 573 25.55 31.62 -12.88
CA GLY A 573 26.98 31.81 -12.96
C GLY A 573 27.45 32.22 -14.35
N GLY A 574 28.56 32.95 -14.39
CA GLY A 574 29.13 33.48 -15.63
C GLY A 574 29.60 32.41 -16.64
N ALA A 575 29.76 31.16 -16.22
CA ALA A 575 30.12 30.01 -17.04
C ALA A 575 28.95 29.03 -17.26
N GLY A 576 27.72 29.41 -16.88
CA GLY A 576 26.53 28.58 -17.02
C GLY A 576 26.16 27.80 -15.76
N GLY A 577 26.93 27.97 -14.67
CA GLY A 577 26.61 27.39 -13.38
C GLY A 577 25.38 28.03 -12.75
N THR A 578 24.89 27.47 -11.66
CA THR A 578 23.63 27.86 -11.05
C THR A 578 23.72 27.95 -9.54
N VAL A 579 22.97 28.88 -8.97
CA VAL A 579 22.72 28.98 -7.54
C VAL A 579 21.23 28.83 -7.31
N ALA A 580 20.87 27.83 -6.52
CA ALA A 580 19.50 27.54 -6.15
C ALA A 580 19.30 27.79 -4.66
N PHE A 581 18.18 28.43 -4.33
CA PHE A 581 17.76 28.68 -2.95
C PHE A 581 16.69 27.68 -2.59
N TRP A 582 16.85 27.07 -1.42
CA TRP A 582 15.98 26.05 -0.94
C TRP A 582 15.53 26.34 0.48
N ASN A 583 14.33 26.91 0.61
CA ASN A 583 13.73 27.20 1.91
C ASN A 583 12.61 26.21 2.19
N PHE A 584 12.78 25.41 3.24
CA PHE A 584 11.68 24.59 3.75
C PHE A 584 10.87 25.36 4.79
N PRO A 585 9.53 25.24 4.76
CA PRO A 585 8.68 25.85 5.77
C PRO A 585 9.11 25.46 7.19
N GLY A 586 9.35 26.46 8.04
CA GLY A 586 9.71 26.24 9.44
C GLY A 586 11.15 25.77 9.67
N LYS A 587 12.01 25.78 8.64
CA LYS A 587 13.41 25.37 8.72
C LYS A 587 14.33 26.42 8.12
N GLY A 588 15.60 26.32 8.47
CA GLY A 588 16.67 27.10 7.88
C GLY A 588 16.68 27.06 6.36
N GLY A 589 17.38 28.00 5.74
CA GLY A 589 17.55 28.07 4.30
C GLY A 589 18.74 27.25 3.87
N ASN A 590 18.64 26.59 2.73
CA ASN A 590 19.75 25.91 2.09
C ASN A 590 20.06 26.59 0.75
N ILE A 591 21.31 26.53 0.34
CA ILE A 591 21.76 27.02 -0.96
C ILE A 591 22.53 25.90 -1.64
N TYR A 592 22.19 25.64 -2.90
CA TYR A 592 22.94 24.74 -3.76
C TYR A 592 23.67 25.54 -4.83
N VAL A 593 24.95 25.26 -5.03
CA VAL A 593 25.85 25.99 -5.93
C VAL A 593 26.46 24.97 -6.88
N ASN A 594 25.97 24.93 -8.10
CA ASN A 594 26.45 24.02 -9.14
C ASN A 594 27.33 24.76 -10.15
N PRO A 595 28.62 24.48 -10.26
CA PRO A 595 29.47 25.02 -11.32
C PRO A 595 28.98 24.62 -12.72
N GLY A 596 29.09 25.51 -13.70
CA GLY A 596 28.60 25.26 -15.06
C GLY A 596 29.45 24.28 -15.88
N ALA A 597 30.66 24.02 -15.39
CA ALA A 597 31.56 23.02 -15.93
C ALA A 597 32.12 22.21 -14.76
N ASP A 598 32.33 20.92 -15.01
CA ASP A 598 32.91 20.04 -14.01
C ASP A 598 34.27 20.59 -13.52
N LEU A 599 34.52 20.37 -12.25
CA LEU A 599 35.76 20.77 -11.60
C LEU A 599 36.94 19.93 -12.13
N LEU A 600 38.15 20.42 -11.91
CA LEU A 600 39.36 19.71 -12.28
C LEU A 600 39.69 18.69 -11.20
N PRO A 601 39.80 17.41 -11.56
CA PRO A 601 40.14 16.37 -10.60
C PRO A 601 41.49 16.59 -9.92
N GLY A 602 41.60 16.14 -8.67
CA GLY A 602 42.79 16.31 -7.83
C GLY A 602 43.09 17.75 -7.42
N THR A 603 42.25 18.71 -7.78
CA THR A 603 42.47 20.15 -7.53
C THR A 603 41.73 20.61 -6.27
N ASP A 604 42.38 21.47 -5.48
CA ASP A 604 41.77 22.08 -4.29
C ASP A 604 41.03 23.37 -4.67
N TYR A 605 39.86 23.59 -4.06
CA TYR A 605 38.92 24.68 -4.31
C TYR A 605 38.49 25.36 -3.01
N TYR A 606 38.04 26.61 -3.10
CA TYR A 606 37.38 27.31 -1.99
C TYR A 606 36.27 28.24 -2.50
N LEU A 607 35.25 28.44 -1.66
CA LEU A 607 34.09 29.29 -1.97
C LEU A 607 34.12 30.57 -1.13
N GLN A 608 33.94 31.72 -1.80
CA GLN A 608 33.73 33.01 -1.16
C GLN A 608 32.31 33.49 -1.36
N ILE A 609 31.75 34.16 -0.35
CA ILE A 609 30.39 34.68 -0.33
C ILE A 609 30.45 36.16 0.06
N ASP A 610 29.93 37.05 -0.78
CA ASP A 610 29.88 38.47 -0.44
C ASP A 610 28.96 38.74 0.79
N PRO A 611 29.29 39.68 1.70
CA PRO A 611 28.49 40.01 2.90
C PRO A 611 27.06 40.53 2.65
N THR A 612 26.65 40.66 1.40
CA THR A 612 25.30 41.09 0.98
C THR A 612 24.70 40.11 -0.03
N ALA A 613 25.40 39.02 -0.38
CA ALA A 613 24.92 38.06 -1.35
C ALA A 613 23.68 37.33 -0.86
N LEU A 614 23.57 37.09 0.44
CA LEU A 614 22.52 36.30 1.07
C LEU A 614 21.86 37.09 2.19
N LYS A 615 20.55 36.93 2.34
CA LYS A 615 19.76 37.61 3.37
C LYS A 615 18.60 36.77 3.87
N ASP A 616 18.09 37.07 5.05
CA ASP A 616 16.87 36.45 5.58
C ASP A 616 15.59 37.09 4.99
N SER A 617 14.43 36.65 5.52
CA SER A 617 13.12 37.20 5.14
C SER A 617 12.86 38.63 5.67
N THR A 618 13.64 39.07 6.66
CA THR A 618 13.54 40.38 7.31
C THR A 618 14.60 41.38 6.80
N ASP A 619 15.36 40.99 5.76
CA ASP A 619 16.39 41.75 5.04
C ASP A 619 17.74 41.90 5.79
N HIS A 620 18.02 41.13 6.85
CA HIS A 620 19.36 41.08 7.43
C HIS A 620 20.29 40.22 6.56
N SER A 621 21.49 40.75 6.28
CA SER A 621 22.46 40.08 5.40
C SER A 621 23.36 39.11 6.17
N TYR A 622 23.64 37.97 5.56
CA TYR A 622 24.69 37.06 6.01
C TYR A 622 26.05 37.75 5.91
N ALA A 623 26.90 37.61 6.94
CA ALA A 623 28.19 38.28 7.02
C ALA A 623 29.18 37.93 5.89
N GLY A 624 28.92 36.84 5.15
CA GLY A 624 29.74 36.38 4.03
C GLY A 624 30.96 35.56 4.46
N ILE A 625 31.68 35.05 3.46
CA ILE A 625 32.93 34.32 3.59
C ILE A 625 33.96 35.00 2.69
N SER A 626 35.03 35.54 3.26
CA SER A 626 36.02 36.35 2.52
C SER A 626 37.41 35.73 2.44
N ASP A 627 37.70 34.71 3.25
CA ASP A 627 38.96 33.97 3.24
C ASP A 627 38.86 32.70 2.36
N ASN A 628 39.93 31.89 2.35
CA ASN A 628 40.04 30.66 1.56
C ASN A 628 40.18 29.40 2.44
N THR A 629 39.89 29.51 3.73
CA THR A 629 40.04 28.45 4.74
C THR A 629 38.74 28.07 5.41
N THR A 630 37.72 28.93 5.39
CA THR A 630 36.43 28.69 6.05
C THR A 630 35.56 27.68 5.29
N LEU A 631 35.71 27.61 3.96
CA LEU A 631 35.00 26.65 3.12
C LEU A 631 35.88 26.25 1.94
N ASN A 632 36.68 25.21 2.12
CA ASN A 632 37.59 24.68 1.12
C ASN A 632 37.44 23.15 0.97
N PHE A 633 37.74 22.59 -0.21
CA PHE A 633 37.58 21.17 -0.51
C PHE A 633 38.45 20.73 -1.71
N LYS A 634 38.61 19.42 -1.92
CA LYS A 634 39.30 18.85 -3.08
C LYS A 634 38.32 18.15 -4.02
N ALA A 635 38.32 18.55 -5.29
CA ALA A 635 37.63 17.80 -6.33
C ALA A 635 38.42 16.52 -6.66
N VAL A 636 37.75 15.39 -6.79
CA VAL A 636 38.34 14.09 -7.16
C VAL A 636 37.65 13.52 -8.39
N ASP A 637 38.35 12.65 -9.11
CA ASP A 637 37.81 11.83 -10.20
C ASP A 637 38.19 10.41 -9.86
N SER A 638 37.16 9.62 -9.53
CA SER A 638 37.31 8.22 -9.21
C SER A 638 37.48 7.42 -10.51
N VAL A 639 38.12 6.24 -10.44
CA VAL A 639 38.13 5.33 -11.59
C VAL A 639 36.85 4.51 -11.56
N PRO A 640 36.29 4.10 -12.71
CA PRO A 640 35.06 3.32 -12.71
C PRO A 640 35.31 2.00 -11.99
N THR A 641 34.42 1.63 -11.09
CA THR A 641 34.45 0.35 -10.35
C THR A 641 33.18 -0.43 -10.62
N LEU A 642 33.24 -1.77 -10.59
CA LEU A 642 32.05 -2.60 -10.70
C LEU A 642 31.24 -2.48 -9.41
N SER A 643 30.06 -1.88 -9.50
CA SER A 643 29.15 -1.63 -8.37
C SER A 643 28.14 -2.76 -8.14
N GLY A 644 27.91 -3.60 -9.14
CA GLY A 644 27.07 -4.79 -8.99
C GLY A 644 26.94 -5.59 -10.28
N SER A 645 26.29 -6.73 -10.18
CA SER A 645 25.97 -7.58 -11.33
C SER A 645 24.70 -8.39 -11.08
N ASP A 646 23.97 -8.70 -12.15
CA ASP A 646 22.96 -9.75 -12.21
C ASP A 646 23.46 -10.79 -13.22
N PRO A 647 23.80 -12.00 -12.77
CA PRO A 647 23.67 -12.48 -11.40
C PRO A 647 24.74 -11.87 -10.49
N SER A 648 24.44 -11.85 -9.19
CA SER A 648 25.41 -11.48 -8.15
C SER A 648 26.54 -12.50 -8.07
N ASP A 649 27.68 -12.10 -7.52
CA ASP A 649 28.80 -13.02 -7.27
C ASP A 649 28.40 -14.15 -6.29
N ASN A 650 28.76 -15.38 -6.64
CA ASN A 650 28.30 -16.64 -6.06
C ASN A 650 26.77 -16.87 -6.11
N GLY A 651 26.04 -16.06 -6.90
CA GLY A 651 24.61 -16.15 -7.07
C GLY A 651 24.16 -17.28 -8.00
N THR A 652 22.85 -17.35 -8.22
CA THR A 652 22.23 -18.25 -9.20
C THR A 652 21.49 -17.44 -10.26
N MET A 653 21.46 -17.94 -11.49
CA MET A 653 20.74 -17.33 -12.61
C MET A 653 20.06 -18.42 -13.44
N GLU A 654 18.82 -18.20 -13.87
CA GLU A 654 18.19 -19.09 -14.85
C GLU A 654 19.03 -19.13 -16.14
N PHE A 655 19.20 -20.34 -16.69
CA PHE A 655 20.20 -20.62 -17.72
C PHE A 655 19.99 -19.84 -19.04
N ASP A 656 18.79 -19.34 -19.30
CA ASP A 656 18.39 -18.60 -20.51
C ASP A 656 18.42 -17.06 -20.34
N ARG A 657 18.87 -16.55 -19.18
CA ARG A 657 18.93 -15.10 -18.91
C ARG A 657 20.24 -14.44 -19.37
N ASN A 658 20.14 -13.14 -19.64
CA ASN A 658 21.27 -12.26 -19.89
C ASN A 658 21.94 -11.83 -18.58
N LEU A 659 23.22 -11.46 -18.67
CA LEU A 659 23.95 -10.87 -17.55
C LEU A 659 23.91 -9.34 -17.67
N SER A 660 23.83 -8.65 -16.54
CA SER A 660 23.94 -7.19 -16.45
C SER A 660 25.00 -6.81 -15.44
N LEU A 661 25.80 -5.79 -15.74
CA LEU A 661 26.82 -5.23 -14.86
C LEU A 661 26.49 -3.76 -14.62
N TRP A 662 26.71 -3.28 -13.40
CA TRP A 662 26.58 -1.88 -13.03
C TRP A 662 27.91 -1.35 -12.52
N PHE A 663 28.21 -0.09 -12.83
CA PHE A 663 29.45 0.59 -12.46
C PHE A 663 29.18 1.82 -11.59
N SER A 664 30.21 2.33 -10.93
CA SER A 664 30.15 3.53 -10.07
C SER A 664 29.88 4.84 -10.82
N GLU A 665 29.89 4.81 -12.15
CA GLU A 665 29.67 5.95 -13.02
C GLU A 665 29.33 5.49 -14.43
N ASN A 666 28.94 6.43 -15.30
CA ASN A 666 28.69 6.15 -16.71
C ASN A 666 29.93 5.58 -17.40
N ILE A 667 29.74 4.46 -18.09
CA ILE A 667 30.83 3.78 -18.80
C ILE A 667 30.59 3.72 -20.30
N HIS A 668 31.68 3.73 -21.05
CA HIS A 668 31.69 3.44 -22.48
C HIS A 668 32.76 2.42 -22.85
N ALA A 669 32.68 1.94 -24.09
CA ALA A 669 33.65 1.01 -24.64
C ALA A 669 35.06 1.63 -24.66
N GLY A 670 36.01 0.94 -24.05
CA GLY A 670 37.45 1.21 -24.19
C GLY A 670 38.08 0.32 -25.25
N THR A 671 39.13 -0.42 -24.86
CA THR A 671 39.81 -1.42 -25.70
C THR A 671 39.91 -2.75 -24.96
N GLY A 672 39.54 -3.85 -25.60
CA GLY A 672 39.64 -5.19 -25.01
C GLY A 672 38.35 -5.98 -25.14
N THR A 673 38.17 -6.98 -24.29
CA THR A 673 37.01 -7.87 -24.34
C THR A 673 36.48 -8.21 -22.95
N LEU A 674 35.19 -8.56 -22.89
CA LEU A 674 34.59 -9.31 -21.78
C LEU A 674 34.55 -10.79 -22.17
N ARG A 675 34.83 -11.70 -21.25
CA ARG A 675 34.94 -13.14 -21.53
C ARG A 675 34.20 -13.96 -20.50
N LEU A 676 33.21 -14.73 -20.95
CA LEU A 676 32.45 -15.66 -20.14
C LEU A 676 33.06 -17.06 -20.25
N TYR A 677 33.25 -17.71 -19.10
CA TYR A 677 33.82 -19.05 -18.99
C TYR A 677 32.94 -19.94 -18.10
N GLN A 678 33.02 -21.25 -18.31
CA GLN A 678 32.64 -22.24 -17.29
C GLN A 678 33.73 -22.34 -16.22
N ALA A 679 33.38 -22.80 -15.02
CA ALA A 679 34.29 -22.91 -13.88
C ALA A 679 35.53 -23.81 -14.13
N ASP A 680 35.46 -24.73 -15.09
CA ASP A 680 36.60 -25.55 -15.52
C ASP A 680 37.60 -24.82 -16.45
N GLY A 681 37.31 -23.56 -16.80
CA GLY A 681 38.10 -22.71 -17.69
C GLY A 681 37.71 -22.83 -19.16
N THR A 682 36.65 -23.56 -19.51
CA THR A 682 36.15 -23.65 -20.88
C THR A 682 35.53 -22.31 -21.31
N PRO A 683 36.01 -21.68 -22.41
CA PRO A 683 35.44 -20.42 -22.89
C PRO A 683 34.03 -20.64 -23.45
N VAL A 684 33.08 -19.81 -23.01
CA VAL A 684 31.70 -19.78 -23.52
C VAL A 684 31.61 -18.78 -24.66
N GLU A 685 31.90 -17.51 -24.37
CA GLU A 685 31.89 -16.45 -25.37
C GLU A 685 32.82 -15.29 -24.98
N SER A 686 33.38 -14.60 -25.98
CA SER A 686 34.18 -13.40 -25.80
C SER A 686 33.56 -12.26 -26.60
N PHE A 687 33.28 -11.15 -25.91
CA PHE A 687 32.61 -9.97 -26.43
C PHE A 687 33.62 -8.86 -26.66
N ASP A 688 33.71 -8.36 -27.89
CA ASP A 688 34.53 -7.20 -28.24
C ASP A 688 33.75 -5.92 -27.89
N VAL A 689 34.28 -5.16 -26.93
CA VAL A 689 33.61 -3.96 -26.40
C VAL A 689 33.43 -2.86 -27.43
N ALA A 690 34.33 -2.78 -28.43
CA ALA A 690 34.26 -1.73 -29.44
C ALA A 690 33.18 -2.02 -30.49
N THR A 691 32.84 -3.29 -30.71
CA THR A 691 31.79 -3.69 -31.66
C THR A 691 30.46 -4.03 -31.01
N GLY A 692 30.45 -4.31 -29.70
CA GLY A 692 29.28 -4.81 -28.99
C GLY A 692 28.87 -6.22 -29.41
N LEU A 693 29.76 -6.99 -30.04
CA LEU A 693 29.48 -8.32 -30.57
C LEU A 693 30.35 -9.39 -29.92
N GLY A 694 29.70 -10.52 -29.62
CA GLY A 694 30.33 -11.75 -29.18
C GLY A 694 30.89 -12.56 -30.35
N GLY A 695 32.01 -13.23 -30.13
CA GLY A 695 32.67 -14.07 -31.14
C GLY A 695 31.84 -15.27 -31.61
N ALA A 696 30.85 -15.71 -30.82
CA ALA A 696 29.90 -16.73 -31.25
C ALA A 696 28.66 -16.11 -31.91
N GLY A 697 28.34 -14.86 -31.58
CA GLY A 697 27.26 -14.05 -32.15
C GLY A 697 26.31 -13.45 -31.11
N GLY A 698 26.67 -13.48 -29.82
CA GLY A 698 25.98 -12.76 -28.75
C GLY A 698 26.18 -11.25 -28.87
N SER A 699 25.56 -10.49 -27.98
CA SER A 699 25.61 -9.03 -27.97
C SER A 699 26.05 -8.46 -26.63
N LEU A 700 26.69 -7.31 -26.68
CA LEU A 700 27.07 -6.50 -25.54
C LEU A 700 26.64 -5.06 -25.80
N SER A 701 25.90 -4.48 -24.87
CA SER A 701 25.36 -3.11 -24.98
C SER A 701 25.66 -2.29 -23.74
N PHE A 702 25.91 -1.00 -23.97
CA PHE A 702 26.15 0.00 -22.92
C PHE A 702 24.90 0.84 -22.73
N ASN A 703 24.50 1.04 -21.47
CA ASN A 703 23.38 1.89 -21.11
C ASN A 703 23.75 2.71 -19.87
N GLY A 704 24.34 3.89 -20.08
CA GLY A 704 24.85 4.75 -19.00
C GLY A 704 25.94 4.03 -18.19
N SER A 705 25.69 3.84 -16.90
CA SER A 705 26.57 3.12 -15.96
C SER A 705 26.41 1.59 -15.99
N SER A 706 25.65 1.05 -16.94
CA SER A 706 25.40 -0.39 -17.05
C SER A 706 25.89 -1.01 -18.36
N VAL A 707 26.25 -2.29 -18.29
CA VAL A 707 26.60 -3.13 -19.44
C VAL A 707 25.76 -4.40 -19.40
N ASP A 708 24.95 -4.59 -20.44
CA ASP A 708 24.20 -5.82 -20.66
C ASP A 708 24.99 -6.75 -21.59
N ILE A 709 25.00 -8.03 -21.24
CA ILE A 709 25.75 -9.09 -21.90
C ILE A 709 24.78 -10.23 -22.19
N ASN A 710 24.55 -10.48 -23.47
CA ASN A 710 23.67 -11.55 -23.94
C ASN A 710 24.50 -12.56 -24.74
N PRO A 711 24.88 -13.71 -24.16
CA PRO A 711 25.50 -14.81 -24.90
C PRO A 711 24.61 -15.33 -26.03
N LYS A 712 25.19 -15.82 -27.12
CA LYS A 712 24.38 -16.29 -28.28
C LYS A 712 23.39 -17.40 -27.94
N GLY A 713 23.76 -18.28 -27.02
CA GLY A 713 22.96 -19.43 -26.64
C GLY A 713 22.94 -19.56 -25.14
N ASP A 714 21.86 -20.17 -24.66
CA ASP A 714 21.60 -20.39 -23.26
C ASP A 714 22.77 -21.12 -22.59
N LEU A 715 22.99 -20.79 -21.31
CA LEU A 715 23.97 -21.44 -20.48
C LEU A 715 23.54 -22.88 -20.17
N LEU A 716 24.49 -23.71 -19.77
CA LEU A 716 24.19 -25.06 -19.29
C LEU A 716 23.66 -25.03 -17.85
N PRO A 717 22.47 -25.59 -17.57
CA PRO A 717 21.95 -25.74 -16.21
C PRO A 717 22.89 -26.49 -15.26
N GLY A 718 22.80 -26.16 -13.97
CA GLY A 718 23.62 -26.72 -12.90
C GLY A 718 25.12 -26.40 -12.98
N THR A 719 25.55 -25.61 -13.96
CA THR A 719 26.96 -25.33 -14.26
C THR A 719 27.39 -23.99 -13.67
N ASP A 720 28.59 -23.96 -13.09
CA ASP A 720 29.20 -22.75 -12.56
C ASP A 720 29.95 -21.99 -13.67
N TYR A 721 29.81 -20.66 -13.70
CA TYR A 721 30.38 -19.73 -14.66
C TYR A 721 31.15 -18.62 -13.96
N TYR A 722 32.07 -17.99 -14.68
CA TYR A 722 32.71 -16.75 -14.24
C TYR A 722 32.97 -15.81 -15.42
N LEU A 723 33.03 -14.51 -15.12
CA LEU A 723 33.29 -13.45 -16.08
C LEU A 723 34.68 -12.83 -15.86
N GLN A 724 35.41 -12.61 -16.94
CA GLN A 724 36.65 -11.83 -16.96
C GLN A 724 36.49 -10.58 -17.82
N ILE A 725 37.10 -9.48 -17.38
CA ILE A 725 37.02 -8.17 -18.03
C ILE A 725 38.43 -7.63 -18.17
N ASP A 726 38.86 -7.26 -19.38
CA ASP A 726 40.19 -6.68 -19.56
C ASP A 726 40.31 -5.30 -18.86
N PRO A 727 41.47 -4.96 -18.24
CA PRO A 727 41.73 -3.70 -17.51
C PRO A 727 41.63 -2.38 -18.31
N THR A 728 41.20 -2.45 -19.57
CA THR A 728 40.96 -1.28 -20.44
C THR A 728 39.65 -1.40 -21.22
N ALA A 729 38.88 -2.46 -21.00
CA ALA A 729 37.68 -2.78 -21.76
C ALA A 729 36.56 -1.76 -21.52
N LEU A 730 36.47 -1.24 -20.30
CA LEU A 730 35.45 -0.32 -19.85
C LEU A 730 36.13 0.94 -19.32
N LYS A 731 35.61 2.09 -19.72
CA LYS A 731 36.13 3.40 -19.33
C LYS A 731 35.01 4.33 -18.94
N ASP A 732 35.32 5.30 -18.09
CA ASP A 732 34.45 6.42 -17.79
C ASP A 732 34.43 7.47 -18.91
N SER A 733 33.72 8.58 -18.69
CA SER A 733 33.64 9.71 -19.61
C SER A 733 34.93 10.53 -19.73
N THR A 734 35.88 10.40 -18.79
CA THR A 734 37.19 11.07 -18.75
C THR A 734 38.34 10.17 -19.21
N ASP A 735 38.02 9.00 -19.76
CA ASP A 735 38.90 7.96 -20.29
C ASP A 735 39.73 7.16 -19.24
N HIS A 736 39.44 7.24 -17.92
CA HIS A 736 40.04 6.31 -16.97
C HIS A 736 39.43 4.92 -17.10
N SER A 737 40.28 3.90 -16.91
CA SER A 737 39.91 2.51 -17.18
C SER A 737 39.53 1.78 -15.90
N TYR A 738 38.43 1.02 -15.97
CA TYR A 738 38.11 0.04 -14.94
C TYR A 738 39.26 -0.97 -14.88
N ALA A 739 39.70 -1.30 -13.67
CA ALA A 739 40.81 -2.23 -13.43
C ALA A 739 40.58 -3.64 -13.99
N GLY A 740 39.34 -3.97 -14.39
CA GLY A 740 38.97 -5.24 -14.98
C GLY A 740 38.84 -6.35 -13.94
N ILE A 741 38.52 -7.55 -14.43
CA ILE A 741 38.44 -8.78 -13.65
C ILE A 741 39.35 -9.81 -14.31
N SER A 742 40.34 -10.30 -13.59
CA SER A 742 41.35 -11.22 -14.13
C SER A 742 41.32 -12.62 -13.53
N ASP A 743 40.69 -12.80 -12.37
CA ASP A 743 40.49 -14.09 -11.72
C ASP A 743 39.12 -14.70 -12.07
N ASN A 744 38.75 -15.79 -11.39
CA ASN A 744 37.51 -16.54 -11.59
C ASN A 744 36.60 -16.55 -10.35
N THR A 745 36.87 -15.69 -9.37
CA THR A 745 36.18 -15.62 -8.08
C THR A 745 35.52 -14.28 -7.82
N THR A 746 35.93 -13.21 -8.50
CA THR A 746 35.39 -11.85 -8.32
C THR A 746 33.98 -11.69 -8.90
N LEU A 747 33.68 -12.41 -9.98
CA LEU A 747 32.34 -12.49 -10.54
C LEU A 747 32.09 -13.90 -11.08
N ASN A 748 31.49 -14.73 -10.24
CA ASN A 748 31.12 -16.10 -10.56
C ASN A 748 29.66 -16.39 -10.18
N PHE A 749 29.01 -17.33 -10.84
CA PHE A 749 27.61 -17.67 -10.56
C PHE A 749 27.28 -19.08 -11.06
N LYS A 750 26.19 -19.66 -10.58
CA LYS A 750 25.66 -20.94 -11.08
C LYS A 750 24.46 -20.69 -11.98
N ALA A 751 24.53 -21.14 -13.24
CA ALA A 751 23.33 -21.25 -14.05
C ALA A 751 22.47 -22.39 -13.47
N VAL A 752 21.24 -22.09 -13.10
CA VAL A 752 20.25 -23.04 -12.61
C VAL A 752 19.12 -23.14 -13.61
N ASP A 753 18.25 -24.09 -13.34
CA ASP A 753 17.03 -24.33 -14.07
C ASP A 753 15.98 -24.59 -13.01
N SER A 754 15.05 -23.64 -12.86
CA SER A 754 13.99 -23.72 -11.87
C SER A 754 13.00 -24.84 -12.18
N VAL A 755 12.29 -25.33 -11.16
CA VAL A 755 11.16 -26.23 -11.42
C VAL A 755 9.94 -25.39 -11.84
N PRO A 756 9.11 -25.86 -12.78
CA PRO A 756 7.94 -25.13 -13.23
C PRO A 756 6.93 -24.97 -12.10
N THR A 757 6.30 -23.81 -12.01
CA THR A 757 5.24 -23.50 -11.05
C THR A 757 3.99 -23.00 -11.77
N LEU A 758 2.79 -23.32 -11.25
CA LEU A 758 1.54 -22.77 -11.79
C LEU A 758 1.43 -21.31 -11.36
N SER A 759 1.58 -20.38 -12.30
CA SER A 759 1.49 -18.94 -12.06
C SER A 759 0.04 -18.49 -11.90
N TRP A 760 -0.86 -18.99 -12.73
CA TRP A 760 -2.30 -18.74 -12.64
C TRP A 760 -3.08 -19.77 -13.48
N SER A 761 -4.40 -19.81 -13.30
CA SER A 761 -5.31 -20.65 -14.09
C SER A 761 -6.58 -19.89 -14.47
N ASP A 762 -7.23 -20.33 -15.54
CA ASP A 762 -8.58 -19.91 -15.94
C ASP A 762 -9.43 -21.18 -16.06
N PRO A 763 -10.36 -21.42 -15.13
CA PRO A 763 -10.76 -20.53 -14.05
C PRO A 763 -9.69 -20.45 -12.96
N SER A 764 -9.69 -19.36 -12.20
CA SER A 764 -8.92 -19.27 -10.95
C SER A 764 -9.49 -20.23 -9.90
N ASP A 765 -8.74 -20.52 -8.84
CA ASP A 765 -9.26 -21.27 -7.70
C ASP A 765 -10.47 -20.54 -7.06
N ASN A 766 -11.49 -21.33 -6.69
CA ASN A 766 -12.84 -20.90 -6.31
C ASN A 766 -13.55 -20.01 -7.35
N GLY A 767 -13.05 -19.96 -8.59
CA GLY A 767 -13.59 -19.14 -9.67
C GLY A 767 -14.79 -19.78 -10.36
N THR A 768 -15.22 -19.16 -11.45
CA THR A 768 -16.28 -19.69 -12.33
C THR A 768 -15.74 -19.93 -13.73
N LEU A 769 -16.22 -20.98 -14.39
CA LEU A 769 -15.92 -21.29 -15.79
C LEU A 769 -17.21 -21.49 -16.56
N GLU A 770 -17.37 -20.84 -17.71
CA GLU A 770 -18.49 -21.16 -18.61
C GLU A 770 -18.44 -22.65 -18.98
N PHE A 771 -19.60 -23.30 -18.97
CA PHE A 771 -19.69 -24.76 -18.98
C PHE A 771 -19.06 -25.43 -20.21
N ASN A 772 -18.87 -24.71 -21.31
CA ASN A 772 -18.29 -25.17 -22.57
C ASN A 772 -16.87 -24.63 -22.84
N ARG A 773 -16.21 -24.00 -21.86
CA ARG A 773 -14.84 -23.49 -22.00
C ARG A 773 -13.79 -24.48 -21.52
N ASP A 774 -12.62 -24.39 -22.13
CA ASP A 774 -11.42 -25.12 -21.73
C ASP A 774 -10.86 -24.54 -20.42
N ILE A 775 -10.26 -25.41 -19.60
CA ILE A 775 -9.50 -25.02 -18.42
C ILE A 775 -8.07 -24.66 -18.85
N GLY A 776 -7.68 -23.41 -18.69
CA GLY A 776 -6.31 -22.92 -18.92
C GLY A 776 -5.45 -22.99 -17.67
N LEU A 777 -4.23 -23.51 -17.80
CA LEU A 777 -3.20 -23.50 -16.77
C LEU A 777 -1.99 -22.74 -17.33
N HIS A 778 -1.46 -21.77 -16.60
CA HIS A 778 -0.33 -20.94 -17.03
C HIS A 778 0.82 -21.03 -16.04
N PHE A 779 2.02 -21.26 -16.54
CA PHE A 779 3.19 -21.59 -15.74
C PHE A 779 4.29 -20.54 -15.82
N SER A 780 5.23 -20.61 -14.87
CA SER A 780 6.40 -19.74 -14.79
C SER A 780 7.35 -19.89 -15.97
N GLU A 781 7.21 -20.95 -16.75
CA GLU A 781 8.08 -21.33 -17.86
C GLU A 781 7.36 -22.25 -18.85
N ASN A 782 8.02 -22.56 -19.97
CA ASN A 782 7.40 -23.36 -21.04
C ASN A 782 7.22 -24.81 -20.60
N ILE A 783 6.00 -25.34 -20.79
CA ILE A 783 5.63 -26.68 -20.34
C ILE A 783 5.38 -27.62 -21.51
N HIS A 784 5.81 -28.87 -21.35
CA HIS A 784 5.41 -29.99 -22.17
C HIS A 784 4.89 -31.18 -21.34
N ALA A 785 4.33 -32.16 -22.03
CA ALA A 785 3.83 -33.39 -21.42
C ALA A 785 4.96 -34.18 -20.76
N GLY A 786 4.78 -34.54 -19.50
CA GLY A 786 5.62 -35.52 -18.80
C GLY A 786 4.98 -36.91 -18.81
N THR A 787 4.88 -37.53 -17.64
CA THR A 787 4.23 -38.83 -17.42
C THR A 787 3.16 -38.73 -16.34
N GLY A 788 1.99 -39.31 -16.56
CA GLY A 788 0.88 -39.28 -15.59
C GLY A 788 -0.37 -38.67 -16.19
N THR A 789 -1.25 -38.16 -15.34
CA THR A 789 -2.54 -37.66 -15.78
C THR A 789 -2.92 -36.33 -15.14
N ILE A 790 -3.75 -35.57 -15.86
CA ILE A 790 -4.60 -34.53 -15.30
C ILE A 790 -5.98 -35.14 -15.09
N ARG A 791 -6.64 -34.88 -13.96
CA ARG A 791 -7.96 -35.43 -13.64
C ARG A 791 -8.90 -34.33 -13.23
N LEU A 792 -10.05 -34.26 -13.89
CA LEU A 792 -11.16 -33.39 -13.55
C LEU A 792 -12.21 -34.17 -12.76
N TYR A 793 -12.64 -33.61 -11.64
CA TYR A 793 -13.64 -34.19 -10.76
C TYR A 793 -14.79 -33.23 -10.52
N GLN A 794 -15.97 -33.77 -10.22
CA GLN A 794 -17.03 -33.05 -9.50
C GLN A 794 -16.69 -32.98 -8.01
N ALA A 795 -17.24 -31.99 -7.30
CA ALA A 795 -16.99 -31.80 -5.87
C ALA A 795 -17.35 -32.99 -4.98
N ASP A 796 -18.23 -33.89 -5.43
CA ASP A 796 -18.55 -35.14 -4.71
C ASP A 796 -17.49 -36.25 -4.85
N GLY A 797 -16.42 -35.99 -5.62
CA GLY A 797 -15.34 -36.93 -5.89
C GLY A 797 -15.55 -37.80 -7.13
N THR A 798 -16.63 -37.59 -7.89
CA THR A 798 -16.86 -38.29 -9.15
C THR A 798 -15.88 -37.79 -10.21
N VAL A 799 -15.11 -38.71 -10.82
CA VAL A 799 -14.23 -38.38 -11.96
C VAL A 799 -15.10 -38.00 -13.15
N VAL A 800 -14.92 -36.79 -13.67
CA VAL A 800 -15.50 -36.33 -14.94
C VAL A 800 -14.69 -36.92 -16.09
N GLU A 801 -13.39 -36.66 -16.08
CA GLU A 801 -12.48 -37.17 -17.09
C GLU A 801 -11.04 -37.23 -16.55
N SER A 802 -10.28 -38.22 -17.03
CA SER A 802 -8.84 -38.37 -16.74
C SER A 802 -8.09 -38.32 -18.06
N PHE A 803 -7.14 -37.39 -18.16
CA PHE A 803 -6.35 -37.09 -19.35
C PHE A 803 -4.95 -37.65 -19.21
N ASP A 804 -4.57 -38.55 -20.11
CA ASP A 804 -3.18 -38.99 -20.22
C ASP A 804 -2.39 -37.94 -20.99
N VAL A 805 -1.56 -37.19 -20.27
CA VAL A 805 -0.79 -36.06 -20.82
C VAL A 805 0.18 -36.49 -21.92
N ALA A 806 0.66 -37.74 -21.93
CA ALA A 806 1.57 -38.23 -22.95
C ALA A 806 0.85 -38.44 -24.30
N THR A 807 -0.44 -38.75 -24.26
CA THR A 807 -1.28 -38.85 -25.47
C THR A 807 -2.01 -37.56 -25.80
N GLY A 808 -2.18 -36.68 -24.81
CA GLY A 808 -3.03 -35.49 -24.89
C GLY A 808 -4.52 -35.82 -25.00
N ILE A 809 -4.93 -37.05 -24.70
CA ILE A 809 -6.31 -37.54 -24.86
C ILE A 809 -6.87 -38.02 -23.51
N GLY A 810 -8.11 -37.61 -23.23
CA GLY A 810 -8.90 -38.04 -22.10
C GLY A 810 -9.60 -39.37 -22.31
N GLY A 811 -9.84 -40.10 -21.21
CA GLY A 811 -10.50 -41.41 -21.24
C GLY A 811 -11.92 -41.38 -21.82
N ALA A 812 -12.57 -40.21 -21.86
CA ALA A 812 -13.88 -40.02 -22.48
C ALA A 812 -13.80 -39.40 -23.90
N GLY A 813 -12.62 -38.92 -24.31
CA GLY A 813 -12.36 -38.35 -25.65
C GLY A 813 -11.87 -36.91 -25.63
N GLY A 814 -11.78 -36.27 -24.45
CA GLY A 814 -11.35 -34.89 -24.30
C GLY A 814 -9.86 -34.73 -24.63
N SER A 815 -9.35 -33.52 -24.57
CA SER A 815 -7.98 -33.22 -24.98
C SER A 815 -7.22 -32.33 -24.01
N VAL A 816 -5.90 -32.51 -23.99
CA VAL A 816 -4.95 -31.61 -23.33
C VAL A 816 -4.00 -31.08 -24.39
N MET A 817 -3.88 -29.76 -24.50
CA MET A 817 -3.03 -29.10 -25.47
C MET A 817 -1.98 -28.22 -24.77
N PHE A 818 -0.74 -28.33 -25.19
CA PHE A 818 0.39 -27.59 -24.66
C PHE A 818 0.76 -26.45 -25.63
N GLN A 819 0.92 -25.23 -25.11
CA GLN A 819 1.23 -24.02 -25.88
C GLN A 819 2.22 -23.12 -25.12
N GLY A 820 3.51 -23.47 -25.17
CA GLY A 820 4.54 -22.70 -24.47
C GLY A 820 4.29 -22.68 -22.96
N LEU A 821 4.02 -21.51 -22.39
CA LEU A 821 3.74 -21.33 -20.96
C LEU A 821 2.38 -21.90 -20.51
N SER A 822 1.51 -22.33 -21.43
CA SER A 822 0.13 -22.71 -21.10
C SER A 822 -0.25 -24.14 -21.46
N VAL A 823 -1.18 -24.70 -20.68
CA VAL A 823 -1.82 -25.99 -20.90
C VAL A 823 -3.33 -25.77 -20.90
N ALA A 824 -3.99 -26.09 -22.01
CA ALA A 824 -5.45 -26.09 -22.12
C ALA A 824 -5.99 -27.52 -21.92
N VAL A 825 -6.96 -27.69 -21.04
CA VAL A 825 -7.60 -28.96 -20.71
C VAL A 825 -9.08 -28.85 -21.10
N ASN A 826 -9.48 -29.61 -22.10
CA ASN A 826 -10.81 -29.60 -22.69
C ASN A 826 -11.50 -30.96 -22.50
N PRO A 827 -12.46 -31.11 -21.57
CA PRO A 827 -13.22 -32.34 -21.40
C PRO A 827 -14.13 -32.64 -22.61
N GLN A 828 -14.37 -33.92 -22.92
CA GLN A 828 -15.18 -34.31 -24.10
C GLN A 828 -16.63 -33.83 -24.02
N ALA A 829 -17.19 -33.85 -22.82
CA ALA A 829 -18.53 -33.38 -22.54
C ALA A 829 -18.43 -32.02 -21.87
N ASP A 830 -19.31 -31.11 -22.27
CA ASP A 830 -19.47 -29.85 -21.57
C ASP A 830 -19.78 -30.09 -20.09
N LEU A 831 -19.30 -29.20 -19.24
CA LEU A 831 -19.54 -29.24 -17.82
C LEU A 831 -21.03 -28.99 -17.53
N LEU A 832 -21.50 -29.42 -16.37
CA LEU A 832 -22.86 -29.16 -15.91
C LEU A 832 -22.92 -27.78 -15.23
N PRO A 833 -23.71 -26.81 -15.75
CA PRO A 833 -23.89 -25.52 -15.09
C PRO A 833 -24.38 -25.65 -13.64
N GLY A 834 -23.91 -24.76 -12.77
CA GLY A 834 -24.19 -24.74 -11.33
C GLY A 834 -23.43 -25.80 -10.51
N THR A 835 -22.61 -26.65 -11.14
CA THR A 835 -21.87 -27.73 -10.48
C THR A 835 -20.45 -27.31 -10.14
N ASP A 836 -19.95 -27.71 -8.97
CA ASP A 836 -18.58 -27.49 -8.52
C ASP A 836 -17.65 -28.61 -9.00
N TYR A 837 -16.45 -28.21 -9.44
CA TYR A 837 -15.40 -29.07 -9.98
C TYR A 837 -14.05 -28.79 -9.32
N TYR A 838 -13.14 -29.75 -9.37
CA TYR A 838 -11.73 -29.53 -9.02
C TYR A 838 -10.79 -30.33 -9.94
N LEU A 839 -9.56 -29.85 -10.06
CA LEU A 839 -8.52 -30.45 -10.89
C LEU A 839 -7.41 -31.05 -10.03
N GLN A 840 -6.99 -32.27 -10.35
CA GLN A 840 -5.77 -32.88 -9.81
C GLN A 840 -4.78 -33.11 -10.94
N ILE A 841 -3.50 -32.90 -10.65
CA ILE A 841 -2.41 -33.03 -11.61
C ILE A 841 -1.35 -33.91 -10.97
N ASP A 842 -0.99 -35.03 -11.60
CA ASP A 842 0.07 -35.89 -11.05
C ASP A 842 1.43 -35.13 -11.03
N PRO A 843 2.28 -35.31 -10.01
CA PRO A 843 3.57 -34.59 -9.85
C PRO A 843 4.62 -34.79 -10.94
N THR A 844 4.32 -35.59 -11.97
CA THR A 844 5.19 -35.81 -13.13
C THR A 844 4.48 -35.53 -14.44
N ALA A 845 3.21 -35.09 -14.40
CA ALA A 845 2.37 -34.94 -15.58
C ALA A 845 2.81 -33.77 -16.47
N LEU A 846 3.36 -32.73 -15.86
CA LEU A 846 3.79 -31.50 -16.54
C LEU A 846 5.26 -31.28 -16.25
N LYS A 847 6.02 -30.96 -17.29
CA LYS A 847 7.46 -30.72 -17.19
C LYS A 847 7.87 -29.49 -17.98
N ASP A 848 8.96 -28.87 -17.56
CA ASP A 848 9.64 -27.84 -18.34
C ASP A 848 10.41 -28.42 -19.54
N SER A 849 11.12 -27.57 -20.29
CA SER A 849 11.92 -27.96 -21.46
C SER A 849 13.16 -28.81 -21.15
N THR A 850 13.52 -28.93 -19.88
CA THR A 850 14.72 -29.54 -19.32
C THR A 850 14.40 -30.76 -18.44
N ASP A 851 13.15 -31.20 -18.49
CA ASP A 851 12.56 -32.38 -17.86
C ASP A 851 12.33 -32.31 -16.32
N HIS A 852 12.45 -31.15 -15.66
CA HIS A 852 11.97 -31.02 -14.27
C HIS A 852 10.45 -30.97 -14.21
N SER A 853 9.90 -31.57 -13.17
CA SER A 853 8.46 -31.80 -13.06
C SER A 853 7.80 -30.76 -12.17
N TYR A 854 6.66 -30.23 -12.62
CA TYR A 854 5.76 -29.48 -11.76
C TYR A 854 5.28 -30.39 -10.64
N ALA A 855 5.30 -29.90 -9.39
CA ALA A 855 4.96 -30.66 -8.20
C ALA A 855 3.54 -31.27 -8.23
N GLY A 856 2.66 -30.79 -9.11
CA GLY A 856 1.31 -31.28 -9.30
C GLY A 856 0.32 -30.70 -8.31
N ILE A 857 -0.93 -31.16 -8.40
CA ILE A 857 -2.04 -30.80 -7.51
C ILE A 857 -2.65 -32.11 -7.02
N SER A 858 -2.64 -32.32 -5.70
CA SER A 858 -3.05 -33.62 -5.11
C SER A 858 -4.32 -33.56 -4.27
N ASP A 859 -4.71 -32.39 -3.78
CA ASP A 859 -5.93 -32.14 -3.04
C ASP A 859 -7.07 -31.64 -3.94
N ASN A 860 -8.20 -31.29 -3.35
CA ASN A 860 -9.41 -30.81 -4.03
C ASN A 860 -9.70 -29.32 -3.78
N THR A 861 -8.78 -28.59 -3.14
CA THR A 861 -8.92 -27.19 -2.76
C THR A 861 -7.96 -26.25 -3.48
N THR A 862 -6.85 -26.77 -4.03
CA THR A 862 -5.81 -25.96 -4.69
C THR A 862 -6.25 -25.41 -6.05
N LEU A 863 -7.08 -26.15 -6.79
CA LEU A 863 -7.72 -25.67 -8.01
C LEU A 863 -9.12 -26.25 -8.14
N ASN A 864 -10.09 -25.49 -7.65
CA ASN A 864 -11.51 -25.79 -7.69
C ASN A 864 -12.30 -24.62 -8.31
N PHE A 865 -13.45 -24.89 -8.92
CA PHE A 865 -14.26 -23.87 -9.60
C PHE A 865 -15.71 -24.33 -9.80
N LYS A 866 -16.61 -23.38 -10.08
CA LYS A 866 -18.01 -23.66 -10.42
C LYS A 866 -18.28 -23.45 -11.91
N ALA A 867 -18.87 -24.43 -12.58
CA ALA A 867 -19.31 -24.23 -13.96
C ALA A 867 -20.57 -23.35 -14.01
N VAL A 868 -20.65 -22.39 -14.92
CA VAL A 868 -21.77 -21.46 -15.09
C VAL A 868 -22.28 -21.43 -16.55
N ASP A 869 -23.44 -20.82 -16.76
CA ASP A 869 -24.06 -20.59 -18.08
C ASP A 869 -24.28 -19.08 -18.27
N SER A 870 -23.73 -18.51 -19.35
CA SER A 870 -23.86 -17.09 -19.68
C SER A 870 -25.18 -16.75 -20.40
N VAL A 871 -25.61 -15.50 -20.29
CA VAL A 871 -26.75 -14.98 -21.08
C VAL A 871 -26.23 -14.43 -22.42
N PRO A 872 -26.83 -14.79 -23.57
CA PRO A 872 -26.39 -14.27 -24.87
C PRO A 872 -26.58 -12.76 -24.97
N THR A 873 -25.54 -12.03 -25.38
CA THR A 873 -25.58 -10.58 -25.65
C THR A 873 -25.40 -10.29 -27.14
N LEU A 874 -25.98 -9.21 -27.66
CA LEU A 874 -25.84 -8.81 -29.06
C LEU A 874 -24.55 -8.00 -29.25
N ASN A 875 -23.56 -8.59 -29.92
CA ASN A 875 -22.26 -7.97 -30.20
C ASN A 875 -22.29 -7.00 -31.38
N GLY A 876 -23.21 -7.19 -32.32
CA GLY A 876 -23.34 -6.29 -33.47
C GLY A 876 -24.35 -6.73 -34.51
N SER A 877 -24.46 -5.96 -35.59
CA SER A 877 -25.35 -6.23 -36.71
C SER A 877 -24.72 -5.84 -38.05
N ASN A 878 -25.27 -6.37 -39.13
CA ASN A 878 -25.02 -5.90 -40.49
C ASN A 878 -26.37 -5.56 -41.15
N PRO A 879 -26.62 -4.30 -41.55
CA PRO A 879 -25.73 -3.14 -41.36
C PRO A 879 -25.49 -2.86 -39.87
N SER A 880 -24.35 -2.22 -39.57
CA SER A 880 -24.07 -1.71 -38.23
C SER A 880 -25.12 -0.67 -37.82
N ASP A 881 -25.19 -0.33 -36.54
CA ASP A 881 -26.05 0.79 -36.10
C ASP A 881 -25.70 2.07 -36.88
N ASN A 882 -26.74 2.77 -37.36
CA ASN A 882 -26.66 3.90 -38.30
C ASN A 882 -25.95 3.61 -39.65
N GLY A 883 -25.75 2.35 -40.01
CA GLY A 883 -25.13 1.93 -41.26
C GLY A 883 -26.10 1.94 -42.45
N THR A 884 -25.55 2.00 -43.67
CA THR A 884 -26.31 1.90 -44.92
C THR A 884 -26.25 0.48 -45.47
N MET A 885 -27.35 -0.01 -46.04
CA MET A 885 -27.41 -1.29 -46.76
C MET A 885 -28.15 -1.14 -48.10
N GLU A 886 -27.86 -2.03 -49.04
CA GLU A 886 -28.64 -2.14 -50.28
C GLU A 886 -30.04 -2.69 -49.99
N VAL A 887 -31.03 -2.27 -50.78
CA VAL A 887 -32.45 -2.53 -50.52
C VAL A 887 -32.86 -4.00 -50.58
N ASP A 888 -32.08 -4.84 -51.25
CA ASP A 888 -32.34 -6.26 -51.49
C ASP A 888 -31.54 -7.19 -50.55
N GLN A 889 -30.85 -6.63 -49.55
CA GLN A 889 -30.04 -7.41 -48.61
C GLN A 889 -30.79 -7.82 -47.34
N SER A 890 -30.37 -8.96 -46.77
CA SER A 890 -30.84 -9.43 -45.47
C SER A 890 -30.05 -8.79 -44.33
N LEU A 891 -30.70 -8.60 -43.17
CA LEU A 891 -30.07 -8.10 -41.97
C LEU A 891 -29.46 -9.25 -41.18
N SER A 892 -28.22 -9.10 -40.73
CA SER A 892 -27.55 -10.09 -39.87
C SER A 892 -27.33 -9.53 -38.48
N LEU A 893 -27.50 -10.35 -37.45
CA LEU A 893 -27.21 -10.04 -36.05
C LEU A 893 -26.14 -11.01 -35.56
N TYR A 894 -25.23 -10.55 -34.71
CA TYR A 894 -24.13 -11.34 -34.16
C TYR A 894 -24.18 -11.28 -32.64
N PHE A 895 -24.16 -12.43 -31.98
CA PHE A 895 -24.25 -12.59 -30.54
C PHE A 895 -22.92 -13.03 -29.92
N SER A 896 -22.80 -12.88 -28.60
CA SER A 896 -21.62 -13.27 -27.81
C SER A 896 -21.35 -14.77 -27.75
N GLU A 897 -22.35 -15.58 -28.11
CA GLU A 897 -22.29 -17.04 -28.08
C GLU A 897 -23.23 -17.64 -29.14
N ASN A 898 -23.17 -18.95 -29.32
CA ASN A 898 -24.12 -19.67 -30.18
C ASN A 898 -25.53 -19.62 -29.59
N ILE A 899 -26.52 -19.42 -30.46
CA ILE A 899 -27.89 -19.20 -30.02
C ILE A 899 -28.90 -20.07 -30.76
N HIS A 900 -29.99 -20.41 -30.08
CA HIS A 900 -31.10 -21.17 -30.61
C HIS A 900 -32.40 -20.37 -30.61
N ALA A 901 -33.31 -20.75 -31.51
CA ALA A 901 -34.65 -20.21 -31.57
C ALA A 901 -35.42 -20.50 -30.27
N GLY A 902 -35.68 -19.46 -29.48
CA GLY A 902 -36.57 -19.54 -28.32
C GLY A 902 -38.01 -19.22 -28.71
N THR A 903 -38.64 -18.27 -28.01
CA THR A 903 -40.06 -17.89 -28.23
C THR A 903 -40.23 -16.39 -28.45
N GLY A 904 -41.34 -15.97 -29.07
CA GLY A 904 -41.65 -14.55 -29.31
C GLY A 904 -41.40 -14.10 -30.75
N THR A 905 -41.24 -12.78 -30.95
CA THR A 905 -41.13 -12.17 -32.28
C THR A 905 -40.02 -11.13 -32.36
N ILE A 906 -39.33 -11.08 -33.50
CA ILE A 906 -38.46 -9.96 -33.88
C ILE A 906 -39.20 -9.13 -34.93
N ARG A 907 -39.30 -7.81 -34.75
CA ARG A 907 -40.05 -6.94 -35.65
C ARG A 907 -39.14 -5.89 -36.28
N LEU A 908 -39.21 -5.78 -37.60
CA LEU A 908 -38.54 -4.75 -38.39
C LEU A 908 -39.52 -3.60 -38.64
N TYR A 909 -39.10 -2.37 -38.35
CA TYR A 909 -39.88 -1.16 -38.50
C TYR A 909 -39.20 -0.16 -39.43
N GLN A 910 -39.99 0.64 -40.14
CA GLN A 910 -39.55 1.94 -40.65
C GLN A 910 -39.46 2.94 -39.50
N ALA A 911 -38.62 3.97 -39.64
CA ALA A 911 -38.45 5.00 -38.62
C ALA A 911 -39.75 5.76 -38.28
N ASP A 912 -40.75 5.76 -39.16
CA ASP A 912 -42.08 6.32 -38.88
C ASP A 912 -42.97 5.43 -37.99
N GLY A 913 -42.47 4.25 -37.59
CA GLY A 913 -43.17 3.28 -36.75
C GLY A 913 -43.99 2.24 -37.52
N THR A 914 -43.98 2.26 -38.85
CA THR A 914 -44.65 1.26 -39.67
C THR A 914 -43.93 -0.09 -39.60
N VAL A 915 -44.65 -1.17 -39.26
CA VAL A 915 -44.09 -2.53 -39.27
C VAL A 915 -43.85 -2.96 -40.72
N VAL A 916 -42.60 -3.28 -41.03
CA VAL A 916 -42.19 -3.87 -42.31
C VAL A 916 -42.50 -5.36 -42.29
N GLU A 917 -41.99 -6.06 -41.26
CA GLU A 917 -42.23 -7.49 -41.08
C GLU A 917 -42.08 -7.90 -39.61
N SER A 918 -42.87 -8.89 -39.19
CA SER A 918 -42.83 -9.52 -37.87
C SER A 918 -42.43 -10.98 -38.04
N PHE A 919 -41.25 -11.34 -37.54
CA PHE A 919 -40.67 -12.69 -37.63
C PHE A 919 -40.96 -13.46 -36.35
N ASN A 920 -41.61 -14.62 -36.47
CA ASN A 920 -41.83 -15.51 -35.34
C ASN A 920 -40.57 -16.35 -35.10
N VAL A 921 -39.96 -16.18 -33.91
CA VAL A 921 -38.66 -16.78 -33.58
C VAL A 921 -38.70 -18.31 -33.58
N ALA A 922 -39.76 -18.90 -33.03
CA ALA A 922 -39.89 -20.35 -32.92
C ALA A 922 -40.08 -21.06 -34.26
N THR A 923 -40.72 -20.39 -35.23
CA THR A 923 -41.02 -20.98 -36.54
C THR A 923 -40.06 -20.55 -37.65
N GLY A 924 -39.31 -19.47 -37.45
CA GLY A 924 -38.41 -18.91 -38.46
C GLY A 924 -39.14 -18.23 -39.63
N VAL A 925 -40.44 -17.94 -39.50
CA VAL A 925 -41.28 -17.39 -40.58
C VAL A 925 -41.80 -16.00 -40.22
N GLY A 926 -41.71 -15.08 -41.17
CA GLY A 926 -42.28 -13.75 -41.12
C GLY A 926 -43.75 -13.73 -41.54
N GLU A 927 -44.55 -12.88 -40.89
CA GLU A 927 -45.99 -12.75 -41.16
C GLU A 927 -46.31 -12.34 -42.61
N ALA A 928 -45.41 -11.60 -43.27
CA ALA A 928 -45.55 -11.26 -44.68
C ALA A 928 -45.04 -12.38 -45.59
N GLY A 929 -44.17 -13.26 -45.09
CA GLY A 929 -43.61 -14.44 -45.76
C GLY A 929 -42.08 -14.40 -45.91
N GLY A 930 -41.39 -13.51 -45.20
CA GLY A 930 -39.94 -13.47 -45.05
C GLY A 930 -39.45 -14.60 -44.16
N SER A 931 -38.13 -14.73 -44.03
CA SER A 931 -37.49 -15.82 -43.28
C SER A 931 -36.56 -15.31 -42.20
N LEU A 932 -36.55 -16.00 -41.08
CA LEU A 932 -35.63 -15.83 -39.96
C LEU A 932 -34.87 -17.15 -39.77
N SER A 933 -33.54 -17.10 -39.75
CA SER A 933 -32.71 -18.29 -39.52
C SER A 933 -31.60 -18.03 -38.52
N PHE A 934 -31.36 -19.01 -37.66
CA PHE A 934 -30.27 -19.03 -36.70
C PHE A 934 -29.11 -19.86 -37.27
N ASN A 935 -27.89 -19.35 -37.17
CA ASN A 935 -26.68 -20.01 -37.63
C ASN A 935 -25.52 -19.72 -36.66
N GLY A 936 -25.32 -20.63 -35.70
CA GLY A 936 -24.34 -20.44 -34.62
C GLY A 936 -24.67 -19.20 -33.80
N SER A 937 -23.70 -18.29 -33.68
CA SER A 937 -23.86 -16.99 -33.00
C SER A 937 -24.53 -15.91 -33.85
N SER A 938 -25.07 -16.25 -35.02
CA SER A 938 -25.69 -15.28 -35.93
C SER A 938 -27.16 -15.53 -36.21
N VAL A 939 -27.92 -14.45 -36.38
CA VAL A 939 -29.32 -14.48 -36.82
C VAL A 939 -29.46 -13.70 -38.11
N LEU A 940 -30.04 -14.32 -39.13
CA LEU A 940 -30.34 -13.69 -40.41
C LEU A 940 -31.83 -13.39 -40.51
N LEU A 941 -32.17 -12.13 -40.77
CA LEU A 941 -33.53 -11.64 -41.02
C LEU A 941 -33.64 -11.27 -42.49
N ASN A 942 -34.48 -11.98 -43.22
CA ASN A 942 -34.73 -11.73 -44.62
C ASN A 942 -36.19 -11.31 -44.83
N PRO A 943 -36.49 -10.00 -44.90
CA PRO A 943 -37.85 -9.56 -45.16
C PRO A 943 -38.29 -9.99 -46.56
N LYS A 944 -39.59 -10.24 -46.74
CA LYS A 944 -40.12 -10.71 -48.03
C LYS A 944 -40.00 -9.68 -49.15
N ALA A 945 -40.18 -8.41 -48.81
CA ALA A 945 -40.13 -7.30 -49.74
C ALA A 945 -38.83 -6.53 -49.53
N ASP A 946 -38.22 -6.08 -50.63
CA ASP A 946 -37.08 -5.19 -50.60
C ASP A 946 -37.39 -3.93 -49.78
N LEU A 947 -36.39 -3.44 -49.07
CA LEU A 947 -36.48 -2.20 -48.29
C LEU A 947 -36.63 -0.99 -49.23
N LEU A 948 -37.26 0.07 -48.75
CA LEU A 948 -37.39 1.32 -49.49
C LEU A 948 -36.07 2.13 -49.47
N PRO A 949 -35.59 2.63 -50.63
CA PRO A 949 -34.40 3.49 -50.68
C PRO A 949 -34.56 4.77 -49.84
N GLY A 950 -33.49 5.19 -49.15
CA GLY A 950 -33.45 6.46 -48.40
C GLY A 950 -34.38 6.50 -47.18
N THR A 951 -34.78 5.34 -46.66
CA THR A 951 -35.65 5.19 -45.49
C THR A 951 -34.85 4.57 -44.35
N ASP A 952 -35.03 5.07 -43.13
CA ASP A 952 -34.38 4.53 -41.93
C ASP A 952 -35.22 3.39 -41.32
N TYR A 953 -34.56 2.39 -40.74
CA TYR A 953 -35.19 1.21 -40.16
C TYR A 953 -34.63 0.88 -38.77
N TYR A 954 -35.43 0.22 -37.93
CA TYR A 954 -34.97 -0.34 -36.65
C TYR A 954 -35.63 -1.68 -36.35
N CYS A 955 -34.96 -2.51 -35.54
CA CYS A 955 -35.49 -3.80 -35.09
C CYS A 955 -35.87 -3.74 -33.61
N VAL A 956 -36.99 -4.36 -33.25
CA VAL A 956 -37.40 -4.54 -31.85
C VAL A 956 -37.52 -6.02 -31.54
N PHE A 957 -36.90 -6.43 -30.43
CA PHE A 957 -36.90 -7.81 -29.95
C PHE A 957 -37.96 -7.96 -28.87
N HIS A 958 -39.04 -8.67 -29.20
CA HIS A 958 -40.00 -9.19 -28.23
C HIS A 958 -39.86 -10.71 -28.21
N ALA A 959 -38.62 -11.18 -28.05
CA ALA A 959 -38.28 -12.59 -28.15
C ALA A 959 -37.27 -13.00 -27.09
N ILE A 960 -37.41 -14.23 -26.63
CA ILE A 960 -36.39 -14.96 -25.87
C ILE A 960 -35.57 -15.71 -26.92
N VAL A 961 -34.27 -15.45 -26.94
CA VAL A 961 -33.26 -16.22 -27.66
C VAL A 961 -32.44 -16.91 -26.59
N THR A 962 -32.26 -18.23 -26.68
CA THR A 962 -31.60 -19.02 -25.63
C THR A 962 -30.20 -19.43 -26.06
N GLY A 963 -29.26 -19.48 -25.11
CA GLY A 963 -27.98 -20.19 -25.25
C GLY A 963 -28.20 -21.70 -25.45
N ASP A 964 -27.13 -22.42 -25.77
CA ASP A 964 -27.16 -23.82 -26.18
C ASP A 964 -27.74 -24.75 -25.08
N PHE A 965 -28.98 -25.22 -25.25
CA PHE A 965 -29.53 -26.32 -24.47
C PHE A 965 -29.83 -27.50 -25.40
N THR A 966 -28.95 -28.51 -25.41
CA THR A 966 -29.27 -29.85 -25.91
C THR A 966 -30.02 -30.68 -24.85
N LYS A 967 -31.23 -30.22 -24.52
CA LYS A 967 -32.44 -30.91 -23.99
C LYS A 967 -32.32 -32.21 -23.16
N ALA A 968 -32.92 -32.16 -21.97
CA ALA A 968 -34.07 -33.00 -21.58
C ALA A 968 -35.00 -32.26 -20.62
#